data_AF-A0A810NSX6-F1
#
_entry.id   AF-A0A810NSX6-F1
#
_cell.length_a   1.000
_cell.length_b   1.000
_cell.length_c   1.000
_cell.angle_alpha   90.00
_cell.angle_beta   90.00
_cell.angle_gamma   90.00
#
_symmetry.space_group_name_H-M   'P 1'
#
loop_
_entity.id
_entity.type
_entity.pdbx_description
1 polymer ?
#
loop_
_entity_poly.entity_id
_entity_poly.type
_entity_poly.pdbx_seq_one_letter_code
_entity_poly.pdbx_strand_id
1 'polypeptide(L)'
;MGAFGTALLSGVLMFATAAAPAPSAARAAAPSAPVITEPEKDNRLLSAADVHMETRPLQGGDGGDLHLCTDWEIWAGSPGGGERVWFDSCASGTGRVHVHLGDGVFENSFAGRADLLPDKQYTLRVRHRDTSGAWTAYSSRPFKTDVERKPLPGEGDWKVHQPGFVVEEVAEDFALPVNIAMVPKHPSDPSRPLFYVTELYGKIITVTGDFKKKTYAADLLDFDPSAQFPGTGEMGVTGIVVEPKTGDVIAAMLYQDDGDLLAKIVRFQSTDGGMTAAKQSTIIKFPDEEQSTSHQISNLTIGPDGKLYVHMGDGFVADTAEDMDSFRGKVLRMNLDGTAPSDNPFYKGTGKLQAKDYIWAYGLRNPFGGAWRAADGQHYSVENGPSVNDRLARITKGGRYHWTGGASGLTKNALYNWKETQGPVNITFTEPEVYHAAGFPQEKYGNAFVTLSGPTYASGPQRRGKKIVEFEFDKDGSVDDPKTLIEYTGSGKTSVAALAPGPDGLYFSTLYTKIGDATDSGAKILRVRYAPKGTSSPVTLYSDSGFKGESRGLGTGVFDAASGAFGKLKDNTASSLKVAGGYRVVACDGSAGAPGLGTCRYFGAGSHGTLGEFNDKISSIAVFGGPVEGKGVVGYRETNLKGASQPLGAGMHESVAGELAGGDSTPISSLKVGAGYRLIACDRDRAGGTDLGVCRILGSGEHATLGELNGRISLLGVVGPPVTVFSEPKAKGKAQSLEAGVYEGRGKELAEVGDNAISSLRVEPGNRVVACANDGGTGGGTGNLGRCRAFPAGEHTLTGTDLDDAISLLLVSGDTAKGAGVTAYADRDFKGGRSALGPGLHEDAQGGLGDAGNDDISSLKVAAGHRAVACQHGTKPAVFDVGLCRYYAAGDYAYLGTDLNDLITLVAVDTLAAGPNKG
;
A
#
# COMPACT_ATOMS: atom_id res chain seq x y z
N MET A 1 -55.13 4.26 71.82
CA MET A 1 -56.53 3.97 71.44
C MET A 1 -56.46 2.93 70.34
N GLY A 2 -56.51 1.63 70.69
CA GLY A 2 -57.75 0.84 70.69
C GLY A 2 -57.81 0.06 69.37
N ALA A 3 -57.16 -1.10 69.24
CA ALA A 3 -57.70 -2.43 69.55
C ALA A 3 -58.90 -2.81 68.66
N PHE A 4 -58.76 -3.88 67.86
CA PHE A 4 -59.50 -5.14 68.00
C PHE A 4 -59.40 -5.97 66.70
N GLY A 5 -58.97 -7.22 66.86
CA GLY A 5 -59.08 -8.27 65.83
C GLY A 5 -60.21 -9.26 66.12
N THR A 6 -60.18 -10.38 65.39
CA THR A 6 -61.05 -11.59 65.39
C THR A 6 -62.31 -11.48 64.53
N ALA A 7 -62.74 -12.44 63.70
CA ALA A 7 -62.66 -13.92 63.72
C ALA A 7 -62.83 -14.48 62.26
N LEU A 8 -62.06 -15.47 61.79
CA LEU A 8 -62.27 -16.95 61.78
C LEU A 8 -63.51 -17.48 61.03
N LEU A 9 -63.28 -18.25 59.94
CA LEU A 9 -63.76 -19.63 59.63
C LEU A 9 -63.46 -19.95 58.15
N SER A 10 -62.52 -20.86 57.84
CA SER A 10 -62.68 -22.31 57.61
C SER A 10 -63.18 -22.71 56.21
N GLY A 11 -62.32 -23.37 55.43
CA GLY A 11 -62.67 -24.05 54.18
C GLY A 11 -61.44 -24.57 53.42
N VAL A 12 -61.14 -25.85 53.59
CA VAL A 12 -59.98 -26.62 53.06
C VAL A 12 -59.99 -26.72 51.53
N LEU A 13 -58.83 -26.63 50.84
CA LEU A 13 -58.43 -27.59 49.78
C LEU A 13 -56.97 -27.43 49.30
N MET A 14 -56.25 -28.57 49.38
CA MET A 14 -55.10 -29.07 48.60
C MET A 14 -53.84 -28.21 48.31
N PHE A 15 -52.70 -28.79 48.69
CA PHE A 15 -51.34 -28.33 48.41
C PHE A 15 -50.92 -28.54 46.94
N ALA A 16 -50.34 -27.50 46.35
CA ALA A 16 -49.26 -27.60 45.36
C ALA A 16 -48.23 -26.49 45.66
N THR A 17 -46.99 -26.87 45.94
CA THR A 17 -45.90 -25.95 46.33
C THR A 17 -45.31 -25.24 45.11
N ALA A 18 -45.31 -23.90 45.12
CA ALA A 18 -44.57 -23.06 44.18
C ALA A 18 -43.33 -22.45 44.86
N ALA A 19 -42.18 -22.44 44.17
CA ALA A 19 -40.88 -21.96 44.64
C ALA A 19 -40.76 -20.42 44.59
N ALA A 20 -39.98 -19.87 45.52
CA ALA A 20 -39.70 -18.43 45.67
C ALA A 20 -38.51 -17.95 44.78
N PRO A 21 -38.44 -16.66 44.41
CA PRO A 21 -37.38 -16.12 43.54
C PRO A 21 -36.13 -15.70 44.34
N ALA A 22 -34.97 -15.80 43.69
CA ALA A 22 -33.63 -15.49 44.22
C ALA A 22 -33.23 -13.99 44.04
N PRO A 23 -32.25 -13.46 44.82
CA PRO A 23 -31.94 -12.03 44.88
C PRO A 23 -30.94 -11.57 43.79
N SER A 24 -31.01 -10.28 43.43
CA SER A 24 -30.19 -9.64 42.38
C SER A 24 -28.78 -9.24 42.85
N ALA A 25 -27.76 -9.55 42.05
CA ALA A 25 -26.37 -9.14 42.25
C ALA A 25 -26.12 -7.68 41.83
N ALA A 26 -25.28 -6.96 42.60
CA ALA A 26 -24.84 -5.59 42.31
C ALA A 26 -23.81 -5.54 41.16
N ARG A 27 -23.90 -4.50 40.32
CA ARG A 27 -23.11 -4.32 39.09
C ARG A 27 -21.71 -3.73 39.39
N ALA A 28 -20.66 -4.33 38.83
CA ALA A 28 -19.26 -3.90 38.94
C ALA A 28 -19.00 -2.52 38.30
N ALA A 29 -17.98 -1.80 38.78
CA ALA A 29 -17.61 -0.46 38.30
C ALA A 29 -16.96 -0.52 36.90
N ALA A 30 -17.27 0.44 36.04
CA ALA A 30 -16.75 0.49 34.67
C ALA A 30 -15.21 0.70 34.64
N PRO A 31 -14.48 0.06 33.71
CA PRO A 31 -13.04 0.21 33.62
C PRO A 31 -12.66 1.64 33.20
N SER A 32 -11.53 2.14 33.73
CA SER A 32 -11.08 3.52 33.51
C SER A 32 -10.71 3.80 32.05
N ALA A 33 -10.93 5.03 31.60
CA ALA A 33 -10.51 5.50 30.28
C ALA A 33 -8.99 5.28 30.04
N PRO A 34 -8.55 5.03 28.80
CA PRO A 34 -7.14 4.75 28.51
C PRO A 34 -6.23 5.90 28.92
N VAL A 35 -5.05 5.60 29.43
CA VAL A 35 -4.02 6.63 29.57
C VAL A 35 -3.26 6.70 28.25
N ILE A 36 -3.49 7.77 27.47
CA ILE A 36 -2.68 8.10 26.28
C ILE A 36 -1.28 8.46 26.76
N THR A 37 -0.30 7.64 26.35
CA THR A 37 1.14 7.83 26.64
C THR A 37 1.85 8.51 25.49
N GLU A 38 1.40 8.31 24.25
CA GLU A 38 1.81 9.12 23.10
C GLU A 38 0.58 9.57 22.30
N PRO A 39 0.43 10.87 22.00
CA PRO A 39 1.35 11.95 22.35
C PRO A 39 1.42 12.24 23.86
N GLU A 40 2.63 12.40 24.40
CA GLU A 40 2.90 12.55 25.85
C GLU A 40 2.14 13.71 26.53
N LYS A 41 1.80 14.77 25.78
CA LYS A 41 1.16 15.98 26.30
C LYS A 41 0.23 16.63 25.28
N ASP A 42 -0.73 17.41 25.76
CA ASP A 42 -1.64 18.17 24.91
C ASP A 42 -0.87 19.11 23.98
N ASN A 43 -1.33 19.21 22.74
CA ASN A 43 -0.75 20.02 21.67
C ASN A 43 0.70 19.65 21.36
N ARG A 44 1.10 18.40 21.61
CA ARG A 44 2.37 17.87 21.10
C ARG A 44 2.41 18.07 19.59
N LEU A 45 3.54 18.53 19.09
CA LEU A 45 3.77 18.68 17.66
C LEU A 45 4.09 17.28 17.10
N LEU A 46 3.42 16.81 16.05
CA LEU A 46 3.51 15.47 15.46
C LEU A 46 3.87 15.53 13.96
N SER A 47 4.57 14.53 13.40
CA SER A 47 4.79 14.48 11.94
C SER A 47 3.46 14.28 11.22
N ALA A 48 3.19 15.11 10.21
CA ALA A 48 2.00 14.96 9.38
C ALA A 48 2.00 13.63 8.60
N ALA A 49 3.19 13.10 8.27
CA ALA A 49 3.36 11.84 7.55
C ALA A 49 3.43 10.61 8.46
N ASP A 50 3.72 10.80 9.75
CA ASP A 50 3.73 9.69 10.71
C ASP A 50 3.42 10.15 12.15
N VAL A 51 2.19 9.87 12.56
CA VAL A 51 1.70 10.14 13.90
C VAL A 51 1.84 8.87 14.74
N HIS A 52 2.86 8.84 15.60
CA HIS A 52 3.04 7.80 16.60
C HIS A 52 2.04 7.97 17.75
N MET A 53 1.21 6.94 17.99
CA MET A 53 0.15 6.93 19.01
C MET A 53 0.30 5.73 19.94
N GLU A 54 0.36 5.98 21.26
CA GLU A 54 0.48 4.92 22.28
C GLU A 54 -0.46 5.13 23.47
N THR A 55 -0.90 4.04 24.08
CA THR A 55 -1.61 4.03 25.37
C THR A 55 -0.97 3.03 26.33
N ARG A 56 -1.12 3.25 27.65
CA ARG A 56 -0.87 2.16 28.60
C ARG A 56 -1.84 1.00 28.31
N PRO A 57 -1.44 -0.26 28.53
CA PRO A 57 -2.41 -1.35 28.56
C PRO A 57 -3.53 -1.05 29.54
N LEU A 58 -4.73 -1.58 29.27
CA LEU A 58 -5.88 -1.45 30.14
C LEU A 58 -5.51 -1.78 31.61
N GLN A 59 -5.72 -0.84 32.53
CA GLN A 59 -5.52 -1.04 33.97
C GLN A 59 -6.87 -0.98 34.71
N GLY A 60 -7.12 -1.92 35.61
CA GLY A 60 -8.25 -1.83 36.56
C GLY A 60 -9.50 -2.67 36.26
N GLY A 61 -9.37 -3.85 35.65
CA GLY A 61 -10.38 -4.92 35.74
C GLY A 61 -10.05 -5.89 36.88
N ASP A 62 -11.02 -6.69 37.33
CA ASP A 62 -11.08 -7.53 38.54
C ASP A 62 -10.07 -8.70 38.61
N GLY A 63 -8.81 -8.43 38.31
CA GLY A 63 -7.69 -9.38 38.35
C GLY A 63 -7.66 -10.36 37.17
N GLY A 64 -8.62 -10.27 36.23
CA GLY A 64 -8.75 -11.19 35.09
C GLY A 64 -9.04 -10.57 33.71
N ASP A 65 -9.34 -9.26 33.62
CA ASP A 65 -9.67 -8.64 32.32
C ASP A 65 -8.41 -8.33 31.50
N LEU A 66 -8.33 -8.93 30.32
CA LEU A 66 -7.25 -8.68 29.38
C LEU A 66 -7.67 -7.64 28.34
N HIS A 67 -6.72 -6.79 27.94
CA HIS A 67 -6.90 -5.79 26.89
C HIS A 67 -7.15 -6.50 25.55
N LEU A 68 -8.39 -6.44 25.04
CA LEU A 68 -8.82 -7.13 23.83
C LEU A 68 -8.40 -6.36 22.57
N CYS A 69 -8.78 -5.08 22.48
CA CYS A 69 -8.43 -4.19 21.36
C CYS A 69 -8.61 -2.71 21.70
N THR A 70 -8.24 -1.82 20.77
CA THR A 70 -8.28 -0.36 20.97
C THR A 70 -8.84 0.35 19.74
N ASP A 71 -9.76 1.28 19.92
CA ASP A 71 -10.14 2.23 18.86
C ASP A 71 -9.21 3.43 18.91
N TRP A 72 -8.65 3.81 17.75
CA TRP A 72 -7.84 4.98 17.52
C TRP A 72 -8.51 5.88 16.48
N GLU A 73 -8.61 7.17 16.77
CA GLU A 73 -9.20 8.15 15.85
C GLU A 73 -8.38 9.44 15.85
N ILE A 74 -8.24 10.07 14.69
CA ILE A 74 -7.68 11.42 14.56
C ILE A 74 -8.75 12.32 13.94
N TRP A 75 -9.02 13.44 14.60
CA TRP A 75 -10.01 14.43 14.19
C TRP A 75 -9.37 15.75 13.81
N ALA A 76 -9.73 16.32 12.67
CA ALA A 76 -9.43 17.71 12.31
C ALA A 76 -10.40 18.64 13.05
N GLY A 77 -9.92 19.26 14.13
CA GLY A 77 -10.74 20.03 15.07
C GLY A 77 -11.08 19.27 16.36
N SER A 78 -11.92 19.87 17.20
CA SER A 78 -12.36 19.25 18.46
C SER A 78 -13.46 18.20 18.23
N PRO A 79 -13.44 17.06 18.93
CA PRO A 79 -14.50 16.06 18.83
C PRO A 79 -15.88 16.66 19.13
N GLY A 80 -16.84 16.52 18.20
CA GLY A 80 -18.17 17.13 18.29
C GLY A 80 -18.35 18.45 17.54
N GLY A 81 -17.27 19.03 16.99
CA GLY A 81 -17.32 20.21 16.11
C GLY A 81 -16.29 20.20 14.96
N GLY A 82 -15.56 19.11 14.80
CA GLY A 82 -14.61 18.84 13.71
C GLY A 82 -14.94 17.54 12.97
N GLU A 83 -14.12 17.14 11.99
CA GLU A 83 -14.31 15.91 11.20
C GLU A 83 -13.25 14.87 11.54
N ARG A 84 -13.60 13.58 11.55
CA ARG A 84 -12.63 12.50 11.67
C ARG A 84 -11.90 12.37 10.33
N VAL A 85 -10.57 12.39 10.34
CA VAL A 85 -9.76 12.39 9.10
C VAL A 85 -8.95 11.12 8.95
N TRP A 86 -8.76 10.37 10.03
CA TRP A 86 -8.05 9.11 10.05
C TRP A 86 -8.55 8.26 11.22
N PHE A 87 -8.61 6.94 11.05
CA PHE A 87 -8.96 6.03 12.14
C PHE A 87 -8.37 4.62 11.93
N ASP A 88 -8.20 3.91 13.03
CA ASP A 88 -7.97 2.47 13.10
C ASP A 88 -8.84 1.91 14.24
N SER A 89 -9.86 1.11 13.90
CA SER A 89 -10.83 0.65 14.89
C SER A 89 -10.48 -0.74 15.42
N CYS A 90 -10.60 -0.92 16.73
CA CYS A 90 -10.33 -2.14 17.47
C CYS A 90 -9.06 -2.86 16.96
N ALA A 91 -7.98 -2.09 16.95
CA ALA A 91 -6.61 -2.50 16.71
C ALA A 91 -6.20 -3.59 17.70
N SER A 92 -5.57 -4.66 17.19
CA SER A 92 -5.22 -5.86 17.95
C SER A 92 -3.72 -6.18 17.81
N GLY A 93 -3.22 -7.25 18.45
CA GLY A 93 -1.77 -7.51 18.51
C GLY A 93 -1.00 -6.37 19.17
N THR A 94 0.05 -5.85 18.51
CA THR A 94 0.78 -4.65 18.93
C THR A 94 -0.09 -3.37 18.85
N GLY A 95 -1.04 -3.34 17.92
CA GLY A 95 -2.04 -2.28 17.70
C GLY A 95 -2.91 -1.94 18.91
N ARG A 96 -3.00 -2.85 19.90
CA ARG A 96 -3.77 -2.59 21.14
C ARG A 96 -3.24 -1.41 21.92
N VAL A 97 -1.94 -1.19 21.89
CA VAL A 97 -1.30 -0.15 22.70
C VAL A 97 -0.48 0.82 21.87
N HIS A 98 -0.29 0.54 20.58
CA HIS A 98 0.59 1.31 19.71
C HIS A 98 0.13 1.22 18.24
N VAL A 99 -0.17 2.36 17.60
CA VAL A 99 -0.44 2.46 16.15
C VAL A 99 0.24 3.69 15.50
N HIS A 100 0.35 3.66 14.17
CA HIS A 100 0.84 4.72 13.27
C HIS A 100 -0.20 5.05 12.18
N LEU A 101 -0.01 6.13 11.41
CA LEU A 101 -0.95 6.51 10.34
C LEU A 101 -1.09 5.45 9.24
N GLY A 102 -0.04 4.67 8.97
CA GLY A 102 -0.09 3.60 7.97
C GLY A 102 -0.97 2.41 8.36
N ASP A 103 -1.33 2.28 9.64
CA ASP A 103 -2.13 1.16 10.17
C ASP A 103 -3.64 1.37 9.97
N GLY A 104 -4.05 2.61 9.72
CA GLY A 104 -5.44 3.03 9.60
C GLY A 104 -5.74 3.66 8.26
N VAL A 105 -6.94 4.21 8.11
CA VAL A 105 -7.41 4.80 6.85
C VAL A 105 -7.74 6.25 7.00
N PHE A 106 -7.24 7.05 6.05
CA PHE A 106 -7.67 8.43 5.87
C PHE A 106 -9.05 8.46 5.21
N GLU A 107 -9.94 9.27 5.77
CA GLU A 107 -11.32 9.41 5.31
C GLU A 107 -11.70 10.89 5.16
N ASN A 108 -12.93 11.14 4.68
CA ASN A 108 -13.48 12.48 4.50
C ASN A 108 -12.57 13.37 3.64
N SER A 109 -12.32 14.61 4.06
CA SER A 109 -11.51 15.57 3.32
C SER A 109 -10.06 15.10 3.08
N PHE A 110 -9.63 14.02 3.74
CA PHE A 110 -8.29 13.45 3.63
C PHE A 110 -8.28 12.08 2.92
N ALA A 111 -9.42 11.63 2.38
CA ALA A 111 -9.49 10.34 1.67
C ALA A 111 -8.49 10.25 0.49
N GLY A 112 -7.75 9.14 0.45
CA GLY A 112 -6.69 8.90 -0.56
C GLY A 112 -5.36 9.60 -0.27
N ARG A 113 -5.22 10.29 0.86
CA ARG A 113 -3.92 10.73 1.38
C ARG A 113 -3.22 9.58 2.12
N ALA A 114 -1.91 9.75 2.28
CA ALA A 114 -1.08 8.93 3.17
C ALA A 114 -0.60 9.72 4.40
N ASP A 115 -0.98 10.99 4.50
CA ASP A 115 -0.51 11.95 5.50
C ASP A 115 -1.64 12.90 5.93
N LEU A 116 -1.54 13.41 7.15
CA LEU A 116 -2.35 14.53 7.60
C LEU A 116 -1.93 15.81 6.89
N LEU A 117 -2.81 16.81 6.85
CA LEU A 117 -2.43 18.15 6.47
C LEU A 117 -1.48 18.72 7.53
N PRO A 118 -0.39 19.33 7.10
CA PRO A 118 0.57 19.88 8.01
C PRO A 118 0.21 21.29 8.51
N ASP A 119 0.84 21.72 9.59
CA ASP A 119 0.56 22.95 10.36
C ASP A 119 -0.92 23.05 10.80
N LYS A 120 -1.54 21.91 11.11
CA LYS A 120 -2.95 21.84 11.53
C LYS A 120 -3.08 21.23 12.91
N GLN A 121 -4.15 21.61 13.61
CA GLN A 121 -4.51 21.02 14.89
C GLN A 121 -5.43 19.83 14.67
N TYR A 122 -5.15 18.74 15.38
CA TYR A 122 -5.95 17.54 15.41
C TYR A 122 -6.19 17.07 16.85
N THR A 123 -7.10 16.12 17.00
CA THR A 123 -7.34 15.44 18.27
C THR A 123 -7.25 13.94 18.07
N LEU A 124 -6.30 13.30 18.78
CA LEU A 124 -6.30 11.85 18.95
C LEU A 124 -7.39 11.47 19.95
N ARG A 125 -8.23 10.48 19.62
CA ARG A 125 -9.15 9.84 20.58
C ARG A 125 -8.85 8.35 20.65
N VAL A 126 -8.88 7.82 21.87
CA VAL A 126 -8.58 6.41 22.13
C VAL A 126 -9.54 5.83 23.16
N ARG A 127 -10.07 4.63 22.92
CA ARG A 127 -10.77 3.83 23.93
C ARG A 127 -10.36 2.36 23.84
N HIS A 128 -10.31 1.67 24.97
CA HIS A 128 -9.96 0.25 25.04
C HIS A 128 -11.21 -0.60 25.17
N ARG A 129 -11.10 -1.83 24.69
CA ARG A 129 -12.05 -2.89 24.95
C ARG A 129 -11.40 -3.98 25.78
N ASP A 130 -12.09 -4.44 26.82
CA ASP A 130 -11.67 -5.62 27.57
C ASP A 130 -12.21 -6.93 26.96
N THR A 131 -11.76 -8.06 27.48
CA THR A 131 -12.22 -9.39 27.08
C THR A 131 -13.66 -9.71 27.47
N SER A 132 -14.28 -8.93 28.38
CA SER A 132 -15.72 -9.01 28.66
C SER A 132 -16.56 -8.33 27.57
N GLY A 133 -15.89 -7.56 26.70
CA GLY A 133 -16.49 -6.82 25.59
C GLY A 133 -16.93 -5.40 25.98
N ALA A 134 -16.67 -4.95 27.21
CA ALA A 134 -16.98 -3.61 27.66
C ALA A 134 -15.95 -2.60 27.12
N TRP A 135 -16.47 -1.44 26.70
CA TRP A 135 -15.65 -0.32 26.24
C TRP A 135 -15.37 0.62 27.41
N THR A 136 -14.14 1.08 27.49
CA THR A 136 -13.81 2.21 28.35
C THR A 136 -14.33 3.50 27.72
N ALA A 137 -14.47 4.55 28.54
CA ALA A 137 -14.70 5.89 28.03
C ALA A 137 -13.52 6.32 27.14
N TYR A 138 -13.78 7.20 26.17
CA TYR A 138 -12.72 7.76 25.35
C TYR A 138 -11.81 8.66 26.19
N SER A 139 -10.52 8.48 26.00
CA SER A 139 -9.53 9.51 26.25
C SER A 139 -9.28 10.31 24.98
N SER A 140 -8.85 11.55 25.14
CA SER A 140 -8.54 12.42 24.02
C SER A 140 -7.27 13.21 24.29
N ARG A 141 -6.49 13.45 23.25
CA ARG A 141 -5.25 14.20 23.29
C ARG A 141 -5.18 15.10 22.06
N PRO A 142 -5.30 16.43 22.21
CA PRO A 142 -5.05 17.32 21.09
C PRO A 142 -3.58 17.26 20.71
N PHE A 143 -3.28 17.39 19.43
CA PHE A 143 -1.92 17.45 18.91
C PHE A 143 -1.89 18.33 17.66
N LYS A 144 -0.75 18.95 17.37
CA LYS A 144 -0.57 19.76 16.18
C LYS A 144 0.29 18.98 15.21
N THR A 145 -0.07 18.86 13.93
CA THR A 145 0.90 18.40 12.94
C THR A 145 1.93 19.49 12.71
N ASP A 146 3.17 19.07 12.54
CA ASP A 146 4.24 19.93 12.10
C ASP A 146 3.89 20.59 10.77
N VAL A 147 4.52 21.74 10.52
CA VAL A 147 4.42 22.39 9.20
C VAL A 147 4.87 21.40 8.14
N GLU A 148 4.34 21.52 6.91
CA GLU A 148 4.78 20.70 5.79
C GLU A 148 6.25 21.06 5.80
N ARG A 149 7.12 20.13 6.20
CA ARG A 149 8.51 20.35 5.87
C ARG A 149 8.48 20.09 4.39
N LYS A 150 8.13 21.14 3.63
CA LYS A 150 8.37 21.20 2.21
C LYS A 150 9.87 21.02 2.17
N PRO A 151 10.37 19.85 1.75
CA PRO A 151 11.77 19.77 1.47
C PRO A 151 12.09 20.93 0.52
N LEU A 152 13.29 21.47 0.71
CA LEU A 152 13.72 22.63 -0.05
C LEU A 152 13.53 22.33 -1.55
N PRO A 153 13.14 23.34 -2.36
CA PRO A 153 12.77 23.14 -3.76
C PRO A 153 13.72 22.18 -4.46
N GLY A 154 13.16 21.17 -5.14
CA GLY A 154 13.87 20.00 -5.64
C GLY A 154 15.21 20.32 -6.30
N GLU A 155 16.16 19.40 -6.12
CA GLU A 155 17.53 19.55 -6.61
C GLU A 155 17.51 19.25 -8.12
N GLY A 156 17.54 20.31 -8.93
CA GLY A 156 17.37 20.25 -10.39
C GLY A 156 18.51 19.53 -11.13
N ASP A 157 19.60 19.16 -10.44
CA ASP A 157 20.67 18.38 -11.05
C ASP A 157 20.38 16.86 -10.96
N TRP A 158 19.47 16.39 -10.10
CA TRP A 158 19.07 14.98 -10.08
C TRP A 158 17.90 14.71 -11.01
N LYS A 159 18.17 13.91 -12.04
CA LYS A 159 17.15 13.41 -12.96
C LYS A 159 16.50 12.17 -12.38
N VAL A 160 15.18 12.21 -12.25
CA VAL A 160 14.35 11.03 -11.98
C VAL A 160 14.10 10.28 -13.30
N HIS A 161 14.31 8.96 -13.29
CA HIS A 161 14.10 8.09 -14.45
C HIS A 161 12.83 7.26 -14.36
N GLN A 162 12.30 7.02 -13.16
CA GLN A 162 11.06 6.26 -12.95
C GLN A 162 9.85 7.19 -12.71
N PRO A 163 8.70 6.95 -13.36
CA PRO A 163 7.53 7.81 -13.24
C PRO A 163 6.99 7.84 -11.81
N GLY A 164 6.46 9.00 -11.41
CA GLY A 164 5.84 9.19 -10.10
C GLY A 164 6.82 9.44 -8.96
N PHE A 165 8.13 9.53 -9.22
CA PHE A 165 9.11 9.94 -8.20
C PHE A 165 9.54 11.40 -8.36
N VAL A 166 9.94 12.00 -7.25
CA VAL A 166 10.57 13.33 -7.17
C VAL A 166 11.79 13.28 -6.26
N VAL A 167 12.78 14.14 -6.51
CA VAL A 167 13.93 14.34 -5.62
C VAL A 167 13.79 15.68 -4.93
N GLU A 168 13.94 15.68 -3.62
CA GLU A 168 13.73 16.84 -2.79
C GLU A 168 14.89 17.00 -1.79
N GLU A 169 15.24 18.24 -1.46
CA GLU A 169 16.31 18.51 -0.52
C GLU A 169 15.82 18.52 0.92
N VAL A 170 16.47 17.75 1.79
CA VAL A 170 16.09 17.61 3.19
C VAL A 170 16.91 18.55 4.05
N ALA A 171 18.23 18.44 4.00
CA ALA A 171 19.15 19.26 4.79
C ALA A 171 20.46 19.45 4.01
N GLU A 172 21.21 20.51 4.33
CA GLU A 172 22.46 20.86 3.65
C GLU A 172 23.62 21.12 4.63
N ASP A 173 24.77 21.49 4.06
CA ASP A 173 25.99 21.85 4.79
C ASP A 173 26.63 20.67 5.55
N PHE A 174 26.55 19.45 5.04
CA PHE A 174 27.27 18.31 5.60
C PHE A 174 28.71 18.26 5.08
N ALA A 175 29.62 17.71 5.87
CA ALA A 175 31.00 17.43 5.50
C ALA A 175 31.21 15.92 5.41
N LEU A 176 31.33 15.38 4.19
CA LEU A 176 31.52 13.95 3.92
C LEU A 176 30.52 13.02 4.66
N PRO A 177 29.21 13.18 4.47
CA PRO A 177 28.21 12.29 5.08
C PRO A 177 28.19 10.91 4.41
N VAL A 178 28.51 9.85 5.16
CA VAL A 178 28.74 8.50 4.59
C VAL A 178 27.68 7.45 4.94
N ASN A 179 27.00 7.55 6.09
CA ASN A 179 25.88 6.67 6.44
C ASN A 179 24.75 7.44 7.13
N ILE A 180 23.52 6.95 6.98
CA ILE A 180 22.31 7.46 7.63
C ILE A 180 21.72 6.33 8.48
N ALA A 181 21.43 6.61 9.76
CA ALA A 181 20.66 5.73 10.62
C ALA A 181 19.36 6.40 11.02
N MET A 182 18.25 5.88 10.51
CA MET A 182 16.92 6.34 10.88
C MET A 182 16.58 5.95 12.31
N VAL A 183 15.83 6.81 13.01
CA VAL A 183 15.34 6.53 14.35
C VAL A 183 14.11 5.59 14.24
N PRO A 184 14.15 4.38 14.83
CA PRO A 184 13.11 3.35 14.62
C PRO A 184 11.71 3.74 15.11
N LYS A 185 11.63 4.58 16.14
CA LYS A 185 10.39 5.24 16.55
C LYS A 185 10.43 6.62 15.95
N HIS A 186 9.62 6.91 14.94
CA HIS A 186 9.49 8.28 14.45
C HIS A 186 8.94 9.14 15.58
N PRO A 187 9.76 10.00 16.21
CA PRO A 187 9.20 10.90 17.17
C PRO A 187 8.32 11.84 16.37
N SER A 188 7.04 11.76 16.68
CA SER A 188 6.04 12.67 16.16
C SER A 188 6.50 14.13 16.40
N ASP A 189 7.21 14.41 17.49
CA ASP A 189 7.87 15.70 17.71
C ASP A 189 8.92 16.07 16.65
N PRO A 190 8.65 17.09 15.81
CA PRO A 190 9.58 17.48 14.76
C PRO A 190 10.86 18.10 15.32
N SER A 191 10.90 18.48 16.61
CA SER A 191 12.13 18.94 17.24
C SER A 191 13.04 17.80 17.72
N ARG A 192 12.62 16.53 17.56
CA ARG A 192 13.39 15.33 17.92
C ARG A 192 14.11 14.76 16.72
N PRO A 193 15.15 13.93 16.93
CA PRO A 193 15.90 13.29 15.84
C PRO A 193 15.00 12.46 14.93
N LEU A 194 15.08 12.71 13.62
CA LEU A 194 14.53 11.85 12.58
C LEU A 194 15.55 10.78 12.18
N PHE A 195 16.80 11.21 11.99
CA PHE A 195 17.93 10.33 11.70
C PHE A 195 19.25 10.92 12.16
N TYR A 196 20.25 10.05 12.26
CA TYR A 196 21.65 10.40 12.49
C TYR A 196 22.47 10.18 11.22
N VAL A 197 23.48 11.01 11.02
CA VAL A 197 24.40 10.96 9.89
C VAL A 197 25.81 10.90 10.42
N THR A 198 26.63 9.96 9.94
CA THR A 198 28.07 9.99 10.18
C THR A 198 28.75 10.89 9.15
N GLU A 199 29.43 11.91 9.65
CA GLU A 199 30.38 12.70 8.87
C GLU A 199 31.75 12.07 9.08
N LEU A 200 32.37 11.67 7.97
CA LEU A 200 33.54 10.79 7.98
C LEU A 200 34.64 11.30 8.92
N TYR A 201 34.90 12.61 8.95
CA TYR A 201 36.00 13.21 9.70
C TYR A 201 35.65 13.62 11.14
N GLY A 202 34.90 12.75 11.83
CA GLY A 202 34.86 12.77 13.29
C GLY A 202 33.62 13.36 13.91
N LYS A 203 32.51 13.44 13.17
CA LYS A 203 31.23 13.92 13.71
C LYS A 203 30.09 12.94 13.44
N ILE A 204 29.13 12.93 14.36
CA ILE A 204 27.80 12.41 14.14
C ILE A 204 26.86 13.60 14.22
N ILE A 205 26.04 13.76 13.20
CA ILE A 205 25.06 14.83 13.07
C ILE A 205 23.69 14.23 13.30
N THR A 206 22.89 14.85 14.17
CA THR A 206 21.46 14.56 14.22
C THR A 206 20.73 15.52 13.29
N VAL A 207 19.82 14.98 12.49
CA VAL A 207 18.84 15.77 11.76
C VAL A 207 17.51 15.52 12.43
N THR A 208 16.94 16.59 12.95
CA THR A 208 15.63 16.54 13.58
C THR A 208 14.55 16.35 12.54
N GLY A 209 13.35 15.99 13.02
CA GLY A 209 12.14 16.01 12.24
C GLY A 209 12.14 17.24 11.34
N ASP A 210 12.08 18.46 11.86
CA ASP A 210 11.98 19.74 11.12
C ASP A 210 13.17 20.09 10.22
N PHE A 211 13.99 19.08 9.91
CA PHE A 211 15.15 19.10 9.04
C PHE A 211 16.24 20.05 9.53
N LYS A 212 16.22 20.41 10.82
CA LYS A 212 17.31 21.13 11.44
C LYS A 212 18.44 20.18 11.79
N LYS A 213 19.63 20.55 11.33
CA LYS A 213 20.92 19.93 11.64
C LYS A 213 21.39 20.35 13.03
N LYS A 214 21.87 19.40 13.84
CA LYS A 214 22.62 19.67 15.07
C LYS A 214 23.73 18.64 15.22
N THR A 215 24.85 19.03 15.79
CA THR A 215 25.92 18.09 16.16
C THR A 215 25.46 17.21 17.31
N TYR A 216 25.43 15.89 17.09
CA TYR A 216 25.12 14.89 18.11
C TYR A 216 26.36 14.51 18.90
N ALA A 217 27.47 14.26 18.20
CA ALA A 217 28.80 14.02 18.76
C ALA A 217 29.88 14.59 17.81
N ALA A 218 30.99 15.05 18.37
CA ALA A 218 32.12 15.61 17.62
C ALA A 218 33.44 15.17 18.25
N ASP A 219 34.55 15.51 17.58
CA ASP A 219 35.91 15.21 18.03
C ASP A 219 36.13 13.71 18.32
N LEU A 220 35.51 12.87 17.46
CA LEU A 220 35.48 11.42 17.65
C LEU A 220 36.78 10.70 17.26
N LEU A 221 37.66 11.40 16.52
CA LEU A 221 38.92 10.87 16.02
C LEU A 221 40.09 11.51 16.78
N ASP A 222 41.10 10.71 17.07
CA ASP A 222 42.34 11.06 17.77
C ASP A 222 43.55 11.22 16.82
N PHE A 223 43.28 11.27 15.51
CA PHE A 223 44.25 11.48 14.43
C PHE A 223 43.68 12.47 13.39
N ASP A 224 44.54 13.00 12.50
CA ASP A 224 44.11 13.85 11.39
C ASP A 224 43.70 12.99 10.17
N PRO A 225 42.40 12.94 9.82
CA PRO A 225 41.92 12.12 8.71
C PRO A 225 42.09 12.80 7.34
N SER A 226 42.53 14.07 7.28
CA SER A 226 42.48 14.90 6.07
C SER A 226 43.70 14.79 5.14
N ALA A 227 44.78 14.14 5.57
CA ALA A 227 46.10 14.24 4.94
C ALA A 227 46.21 13.73 3.47
N GLN A 228 45.21 13.00 2.93
CA GLN A 228 45.27 12.37 1.60
C GLN A 228 43.93 12.37 0.82
N PHE A 229 43.10 13.41 0.94
CA PHE A 229 41.79 13.48 0.26
C PHE A 229 41.69 14.59 -0.81
N PRO A 230 41.06 14.35 -2.00
CA PRO A 230 40.38 13.14 -2.45
C PRO A 230 41.35 12.01 -2.82
N GLY A 231 41.00 10.77 -2.51
CA GLY A 231 41.88 9.61 -2.74
C GLY A 231 41.62 8.49 -1.73
N THR A 232 42.65 8.11 -0.98
CA THR A 232 42.64 7.01 0.01
C THR A 232 41.97 7.39 1.33
N GLY A 233 41.48 8.62 1.52
CA GLY A 233 40.91 9.11 2.78
C GLY A 233 39.48 8.61 3.09
N GLU A 234 39.24 7.30 3.04
CA GLU A 234 37.99 6.64 3.48
C GLU A 234 37.94 6.43 5.01
N MET A 235 38.92 6.95 5.74
CA MET A 235 39.09 6.79 7.19
C MET A 235 38.26 7.74 8.04
N GLY A 236 37.68 7.19 9.10
CA GLY A 236 37.10 7.97 10.18
C GLY A 236 35.88 7.30 10.80
N VAL A 237 34.78 8.04 10.94
CA VAL A 237 33.50 7.56 11.50
C VAL A 237 32.61 7.07 10.36
N THR A 238 32.27 5.78 10.38
CA THR A 238 31.68 5.10 9.22
C THR A 238 30.28 4.57 9.51
N GLY A 239 30.13 3.26 9.73
CA GLY A 239 28.84 2.60 9.89
C GLY A 239 28.10 3.08 11.14
N ILE A 240 26.79 3.23 11.04
CA ILE A 240 25.94 3.72 12.13
C ILE A 240 24.60 2.97 12.14
N VAL A 241 24.12 2.64 13.34
CA VAL A 241 22.78 2.09 13.58
C VAL A 241 22.21 2.66 14.87
N VAL A 242 20.88 2.64 14.99
CA VAL A 242 20.18 2.94 16.23
C VAL A 242 19.69 1.62 16.82
N GLU A 243 20.03 1.33 18.07
CA GLU A 243 19.47 0.18 18.79
C GLU A 243 17.98 0.41 19.05
N PRO A 244 17.06 -0.41 18.48
CA PRO A 244 15.62 -0.10 18.54
C PRO A 244 15.02 -0.07 19.95
N LYS A 245 15.61 -0.83 20.89
CA LYS A 245 15.10 -0.94 22.26
C LYS A 245 15.47 0.26 23.14
N THR A 246 16.69 0.76 23.00
CA THR A 246 17.25 1.80 23.88
C THR A 246 17.25 3.18 23.21
N GLY A 247 17.26 3.22 21.87
CA GLY A 247 17.55 4.43 21.11
C GLY A 247 19.03 4.82 21.12
N ASP A 248 19.91 3.97 21.69
CA ASP A 248 21.35 4.21 21.68
C ASP A 248 21.88 4.20 20.24
N VAL A 249 22.76 5.16 19.95
CA VAL A 249 23.44 5.22 18.65
C VAL A 249 24.71 4.39 18.74
N ILE A 250 24.88 3.43 17.84
CA ILE A 250 26.09 2.61 17.73
C ILE A 250 26.81 3.00 16.44
N ALA A 251 28.09 3.32 16.55
CA ALA A 251 28.91 3.69 15.39
C ALA A 251 30.23 2.91 15.35
N ALA A 252 30.68 2.64 14.14
CA ALA A 252 32.00 2.15 13.83
C ALA A 252 32.94 3.32 13.51
N MET A 253 34.20 3.22 13.94
CA MET A 253 35.22 4.22 13.63
C MET A 253 36.63 3.65 13.78
N LEU A 254 37.60 4.40 13.25
CA LEU A 254 39.02 4.18 13.55
C LEU A 254 39.48 4.97 14.78
N TYR A 255 40.59 4.53 15.36
CA TYR A 255 41.31 5.23 16.43
C TYR A 255 42.81 4.93 16.34
N GLN A 256 43.63 5.79 16.92
CA GLN A 256 45.07 5.60 16.96
C GLN A 256 45.51 4.97 18.29
N ASP A 257 46.34 3.93 18.22
CA ASP A 257 46.93 3.24 19.38
C ASP A 257 48.39 2.94 19.07
N ASP A 258 49.32 3.45 19.87
CA ASP A 258 50.77 3.29 19.67
C ASP A 258 51.29 3.59 18.24
N GLY A 259 50.57 4.44 17.49
CA GLY A 259 50.90 4.83 16.12
C GLY A 259 50.04 4.13 15.05
N ASP A 260 49.43 2.98 15.37
CA ASP A 260 48.62 2.18 14.46
C ASP A 260 47.18 2.70 14.40
N LEU A 261 46.57 2.66 13.21
CA LEU A 261 45.14 2.92 13.03
C LEU A 261 44.36 1.62 13.24
N LEU A 262 43.51 1.56 14.26
CA LEU A 262 42.75 0.37 14.63
C LEU A 262 41.24 0.64 14.58
N ALA A 263 40.45 -0.42 14.38
CA ALA A 263 38.99 -0.31 14.37
C ALA A 263 38.40 -0.47 15.78
N LYS A 264 37.32 0.27 16.04
CA LYS A 264 36.48 0.09 17.24
C LYS A 264 35.00 0.31 16.91
N ILE A 265 34.16 -0.25 17.76
CA ILE A 265 32.72 0.04 17.77
C ILE A 265 32.40 0.68 19.11
N VAL A 266 31.65 1.77 19.06
CA VAL A 266 31.27 2.55 20.23
C VAL A 266 29.76 2.72 20.27
N ARG A 267 29.26 2.89 21.49
CA ARG A 267 27.87 3.19 21.81
C ARG A 267 27.80 4.58 22.40
N PHE A 268 26.84 5.35 21.93
CA PHE A 268 26.49 6.65 22.45
C PHE A 268 25.10 6.57 23.09
N GLN A 269 25.05 7.00 24.34
CA GLN A 269 23.81 7.11 25.09
C GLN A 269 23.44 8.58 25.21
N SER A 270 22.18 8.89 24.95
CA SER A 270 21.65 10.25 25.05
C SER A 270 20.76 10.37 26.29
N THR A 271 20.80 11.53 26.95
CA THR A 271 19.90 11.86 28.07
C THR A 271 18.92 12.98 27.73
N ASP A 272 19.00 13.55 26.54
CA ASP A 272 18.14 14.63 26.05
C ASP A 272 17.18 14.16 24.94
N GLY A 273 16.93 12.85 24.90
CA GLY A 273 16.09 12.17 23.91
C GLY A 273 16.65 12.25 22.49
N GLY A 274 17.94 11.92 22.37
CA GLY A 274 18.65 11.70 21.11
C GLY A 274 19.29 12.96 20.51
N MET A 275 19.16 14.12 21.14
CA MET A 275 19.65 15.37 20.53
C MET A 275 21.17 15.54 20.65
N THR A 276 21.77 15.04 21.73
CA THR A 276 23.22 15.01 21.94
C THR A 276 23.64 13.72 22.64
N ALA A 277 24.88 13.28 22.38
CA ALA A 277 25.50 12.20 23.11
C ALA A 277 25.92 12.68 24.51
N ALA A 278 25.37 12.06 25.55
CA ALA A 278 25.73 12.34 26.94
C ALA A 278 26.87 11.44 27.43
N LYS A 279 26.98 10.24 26.88
CA LYS A 279 28.03 9.26 27.22
C LYS A 279 28.43 8.46 26.00
N GLN A 280 29.73 8.24 25.87
CA GLN A 280 30.32 7.29 24.93
C GLN A 280 30.94 6.12 25.69
N SER A 281 30.71 4.89 25.23
CA SER A 281 31.38 3.70 25.73
C SER A 281 31.82 2.81 24.56
N THR A 282 32.98 2.19 24.69
CA THR A 282 33.45 1.19 23.72
C THR A 282 32.68 -0.12 23.90
N ILE A 283 32.12 -0.64 22.81
CA ILE A 283 31.55 -1.98 22.74
C ILE A 283 32.67 -2.99 22.55
N ILE A 284 33.52 -2.75 21.55
CA ILE A 284 34.64 -3.63 21.22
C ILE A 284 35.74 -2.83 20.51
N LYS A 285 36.98 -3.24 20.75
CA LYS A 285 38.16 -2.86 19.95
C LYS A 285 38.66 -4.09 19.22
N PHE A 286 39.29 -3.89 18.08
CA PHE A 286 39.99 -4.93 17.34
C PHE A 286 41.50 -4.66 17.44
N PRO A 287 42.13 -5.04 18.57
CA PRO A 287 43.57 -4.87 18.73
C PRO A 287 44.33 -5.74 17.72
N ASP A 288 45.58 -5.35 17.43
CA ASP A 288 46.49 -6.07 16.53
C ASP A 288 45.99 -6.21 15.07
N GLU A 289 44.97 -5.44 14.68
CA GLU A 289 44.37 -5.42 13.34
C GLU A 289 44.51 -4.05 12.69
N GLU A 290 45.75 -3.66 12.40
CA GLU A 290 46.06 -2.39 11.72
C GLU A 290 45.22 -2.23 10.45
N GLN A 291 44.51 -1.12 10.38
CA GLN A 291 43.65 -0.74 9.26
C GLN A 291 44.44 0.17 8.32
N SER A 292 44.23 -0.01 7.02
CA SER A 292 44.73 0.96 6.04
C SER A 292 43.82 2.20 6.00
N THR A 293 44.22 3.22 5.25
CA THR A 293 43.42 4.44 5.03
C THR A 293 42.14 4.19 4.22
N SER A 294 42.02 3.01 3.58
CA SER A 294 40.80 2.53 2.93
C SER A 294 40.55 1.03 3.22
N HIS A 295 39.40 0.50 2.82
CA HIS A 295 38.99 -0.90 3.08
C HIS A 295 38.91 -1.25 4.57
N GLN A 296 38.11 -0.49 5.30
CA GLN A 296 38.04 -0.55 6.76
C GLN A 296 36.71 -1.14 7.23
N ILE A 297 36.44 -0.98 8.51
CA ILE A 297 35.09 -1.07 9.06
C ILE A 297 34.18 0.00 8.43
N SER A 298 33.10 -0.42 7.77
CA SER A 298 32.35 0.44 6.83
C SER A 298 30.86 0.55 7.17
N ASN A 299 30.23 -0.54 7.59
CA ASN A 299 28.78 -0.63 7.79
C ASN A 299 28.41 -1.49 9.00
N LEU A 300 27.31 -1.07 9.63
CA LEU A 300 26.68 -1.74 10.74
C LEU A 300 25.22 -2.03 10.38
N THR A 301 24.72 -3.21 10.75
CA THR A 301 23.28 -3.51 10.73
C THR A 301 22.90 -4.29 11.98
N ILE A 302 21.64 -4.18 12.41
CA ILE A 302 21.07 -5.05 13.43
C ILE A 302 20.18 -6.06 12.72
N GLY A 303 20.50 -7.34 12.86
CA GLY A 303 19.74 -8.41 12.24
C GLY A 303 18.40 -8.68 12.94
N PRO A 304 17.50 -9.44 12.30
CA PRO A 304 16.22 -9.85 12.89
C PRO A 304 16.40 -10.71 14.16
N ASP A 305 17.59 -11.28 14.35
CA ASP A 305 17.99 -12.01 15.57
C ASP A 305 18.47 -11.10 16.71
N GLY A 306 18.42 -9.78 16.52
CA GLY A 306 18.85 -8.77 17.49
C GLY A 306 20.36 -8.72 17.70
N LYS A 307 21.16 -9.21 16.74
CA LYS A 307 22.63 -9.15 16.78
C LYS A 307 23.16 -8.03 15.91
N LEU A 308 24.34 -7.53 16.25
CA LEU A 308 25.07 -6.54 15.47
C LEU A 308 25.91 -7.24 14.40
N TYR A 309 25.76 -6.82 13.16
CA TYR A 309 26.56 -7.27 12.03
C TYR A 309 27.47 -6.16 11.56
N VAL A 310 28.74 -6.49 11.32
CA VAL A 310 29.82 -5.52 11.08
C VAL A 310 30.53 -5.90 9.79
N HIS A 311 30.57 -4.99 8.83
CA HIS A 311 31.33 -5.17 7.60
C HIS A 311 32.72 -4.60 7.78
N MET A 312 33.74 -5.41 7.50
CA MET A 312 35.15 -5.02 7.66
C MET A 312 35.95 -5.44 6.42
N GLY A 313 36.54 -4.46 5.74
CA GLY A 313 37.41 -4.68 4.60
C GLY A 313 38.73 -5.36 4.95
N ASP A 314 39.47 -5.75 3.92
CA ASP A 314 40.76 -6.46 4.01
C ASP A 314 41.95 -5.55 4.36
N GLY A 315 41.74 -4.23 4.46
CA GLY A 315 42.82 -3.25 4.66
C GLY A 315 43.89 -3.27 3.56
N PHE A 316 43.55 -3.66 2.33
CA PHE A 316 44.48 -3.95 1.22
C PHE A 316 45.40 -5.16 1.41
N VAL A 317 45.22 -5.93 2.48
CA VAL A 317 45.97 -7.17 2.71
C VAL A 317 45.06 -8.35 2.42
N ALA A 318 44.99 -8.74 1.15
CA ALA A 318 44.01 -9.71 0.67
C ALA A 318 44.03 -11.06 1.40
N ASP A 319 45.18 -11.51 1.89
CA ASP A 319 45.32 -12.76 2.65
C ASP A 319 44.48 -12.76 3.94
N THR A 320 44.25 -11.59 4.53
CA THR A 320 43.42 -11.45 5.74
C THR A 320 41.98 -11.91 5.49
N ALA A 321 41.47 -11.80 4.27
CA ALA A 321 40.09 -12.15 3.95
C ALA A 321 39.81 -13.66 4.12
N GLU A 322 40.78 -14.51 3.85
CA GLU A 322 40.69 -15.97 4.07
C GLU A 322 41.25 -16.42 5.43
N ASP A 323 42.04 -15.57 6.10
CA ASP A 323 42.56 -15.86 7.43
C ASP A 323 41.42 -15.83 8.47
N MET A 324 41.27 -16.93 9.20
CA MET A 324 40.24 -17.12 10.22
C MET A 324 40.65 -16.57 11.59
N ASP A 325 41.92 -16.24 11.76
CA ASP A 325 42.43 -15.56 12.95
C ASP A 325 42.49 -14.03 12.75
N SER A 326 42.09 -13.52 11.57
CA SER A 326 41.90 -12.09 11.31
C SER A 326 40.43 -11.65 11.22
N PHE A 327 40.13 -10.45 11.73
CA PHE A 327 38.83 -9.79 11.63
C PHE A 327 38.59 -9.12 10.27
N ARG A 328 39.64 -8.92 9.47
CA ARG A 328 39.60 -8.20 8.19
C ARG A 328 39.08 -9.07 7.03
N GLY A 329 38.41 -8.43 6.08
CA GLY A 329 37.77 -9.07 4.93
C GLY A 329 36.58 -9.98 5.30
N LYS A 330 35.78 -9.55 6.28
CA LYS A 330 34.70 -10.32 6.91
C LYS A 330 33.39 -9.54 7.01
N VAL A 331 32.30 -10.28 7.15
CA VAL A 331 31.13 -9.81 7.89
C VAL A 331 31.16 -10.52 9.25
N LEU A 332 31.23 -9.75 10.33
CA LEU A 332 31.24 -10.25 11.70
C LEU A 332 29.84 -10.16 12.29
N ARG A 333 29.52 -11.03 13.26
CA ARG A 333 28.26 -11.03 14.03
C ARG A 333 28.56 -11.08 15.53
N MET A 334 27.99 -10.15 16.29
CA MET A 334 28.18 -10.03 17.74
C MET A 334 26.89 -9.71 18.50
N ASN A 335 26.85 -10.00 19.78
CA ASN A 335 25.83 -9.45 20.68
C ASN A 335 26.01 -7.92 20.79
N LEU A 336 24.95 -7.20 21.18
CA LEU A 336 24.97 -5.74 21.30
C LEU A 336 25.92 -5.21 22.39
N ASP A 337 26.41 -6.09 23.27
CA ASP A 337 27.43 -5.83 24.28
C ASP A 337 28.87 -6.15 23.81
N GLY A 338 29.05 -6.60 22.56
CA GLY A 338 30.34 -6.92 21.97
C GLY A 338 30.81 -8.37 22.19
N THR A 339 30.06 -9.18 22.94
CA THR A 339 30.40 -10.61 23.10
C THR A 339 30.06 -11.42 21.86
N ALA A 340 30.84 -12.48 21.60
CA ALA A 340 30.56 -13.40 20.50
C ALA A 340 29.36 -14.32 20.81
N PRO A 341 28.35 -14.39 19.93
CA PRO A 341 27.25 -15.35 20.04
C PRO A 341 27.76 -16.78 19.92
N SER A 342 27.31 -17.65 20.82
CA SER A 342 27.73 -19.06 20.85
C SER A 342 27.24 -19.88 19.64
N ASP A 343 26.27 -19.37 18.89
CA ASP A 343 25.73 -19.96 17.67
C ASP A 343 26.43 -19.45 16.39
N ASN A 344 27.49 -18.65 16.50
CA ASN A 344 28.33 -18.27 15.36
C ASN A 344 28.99 -19.51 14.72
N PRO A 345 29.16 -19.52 13.38
CA PRO A 345 29.54 -20.72 12.63
C PRO A 345 30.91 -21.31 13.01
N PHE A 346 31.84 -20.47 13.51
CA PHE A 346 33.20 -20.89 13.84
C PHE A 346 33.54 -20.72 15.33
N TYR A 347 32.52 -20.52 16.16
CA TYR A 347 32.67 -20.29 17.60
C TYR A 347 33.38 -21.45 18.32
N LYS A 348 34.36 -21.12 19.15
CA LYS A 348 35.13 -22.05 20.00
C LYS A 348 34.95 -21.80 21.50
N GLY A 349 34.48 -20.62 21.90
CA GLY A 349 34.09 -20.34 23.29
C GLY A 349 35.24 -20.36 24.29
N THR A 350 36.41 -19.87 23.88
CA THR A 350 37.62 -19.90 24.72
C THR A 350 37.65 -18.80 25.80
N GLY A 351 36.70 -17.86 25.76
CA GLY A 351 36.66 -16.69 26.64
C GLY A 351 37.66 -15.58 26.29
N LYS A 352 38.43 -15.74 25.21
CA LYS A 352 39.36 -14.73 24.68
C LYS A 352 38.77 -14.10 23.41
N LEU A 353 39.15 -12.86 23.11
CA LEU A 353 38.83 -12.22 21.84
C LEU A 353 39.57 -12.95 20.70
N GLN A 354 38.84 -13.66 19.84
CA GLN A 354 39.38 -14.40 18.70
C GLN A 354 38.51 -14.15 17.47
N ALA A 355 39.11 -13.79 16.33
CA ALA A 355 38.35 -13.43 15.13
C ALA A 355 37.32 -14.47 14.72
N LYS A 356 37.70 -15.75 14.65
CA LYS A 356 36.79 -16.88 14.36
C LYS A 356 35.51 -16.92 15.19
N ASP A 357 35.52 -16.47 16.44
CA ASP A 357 34.32 -16.48 17.28
C ASP A 357 33.27 -15.45 16.79
N TYR A 358 33.68 -14.48 15.97
CA TYR A 358 32.85 -13.40 15.44
C TYR A 358 32.50 -13.56 13.96
N ILE A 359 33.25 -14.37 13.19
CA ILE A 359 33.07 -14.49 11.74
C ILE A 359 31.68 -15.07 11.43
N TRP A 360 30.87 -14.29 10.71
CA TRP A 360 29.63 -14.76 10.09
C TRP A 360 29.87 -15.17 8.64
N ALA A 361 30.62 -14.36 7.89
CA ALA A 361 31.06 -14.63 6.53
C ALA A 361 32.48 -14.11 6.30
N TYR A 362 33.21 -14.70 5.35
CA TYR A 362 34.62 -14.40 5.10
C TYR A 362 35.00 -14.45 3.63
N GLY A 363 36.18 -13.96 3.27
CA GLY A 363 36.65 -13.89 1.88
C GLY A 363 36.08 -12.68 1.13
N LEU A 364 35.87 -11.55 1.81
CA LEU A 364 35.41 -10.29 1.23
C LEU A 364 36.61 -9.33 1.09
N ARG A 365 36.61 -8.47 0.08
CA ARG A 365 37.60 -7.41 -0.18
C ARG A 365 37.25 -6.15 0.58
N ASN A 366 36.16 -5.51 0.18
CA ASN A 366 35.71 -4.23 0.74
C ASN A 366 34.17 -4.19 0.79
N PRO A 367 33.56 -4.99 1.67
CA PRO A 367 32.11 -5.00 1.84
C PRO A 367 31.72 -3.64 2.42
N PHE A 368 31.05 -2.81 1.61
CA PHE A 368 30.79 -1.42 1.95
C PHE A 368 29.43 -1.28 2.61
N GLY A 369 28.37 -1.61 1.88
CA GLY A 369 26.99 -1.49 2.34
C GLY A 369 26.39 -2.84 2.64
N GLY A 370 25.46 -2.89 3.60
CA GLY A 370 24.60 -4.04 3.78
C GLY A 370 23.27 -3.69 4.42
N ALA A 371 22.27 -4.51 4.14
CA ALA A 371 20.92 -4.39 4.66
C ALA A 371 20.22 -5.75 4.70
N TRP A 372 19.23 -5.84 5.59
CA TRP A 372 18.34 -6.98 5.69
C TRP A 372 17.12 -6.78 4.81
N ARG A 373 16.71 -7.85 4.13
CA ARG A 373 15.45 -7.92 3.41
C ARG A 373 14.46 -8.70 4.26
N ALA A 374 13.46 -8.03 4.81
CA ALA A 374 12.38 -8.62 5.61
C ALA A 374 11.61 -9.71 4.87
N ALA A 375 11.41 -9.57 3.55
CA ALA A 375 10.64 -10.53 2.74
C ALA A 375 11.20 -11.97 2.77
N ASP A 376 12.50 -12.15 2.97
CA ASP A 376 13.14 -13.46 3.10
C ASP A 376 14.03 -13.62 4.34
N GLY A 377 14.15 -12.56 5.15
CA GLY A 377 14.98 -12.52 6.35
C GLY A 377 16.49 -12.63 6.08
N GLN A 378 16.95 -12.32 4.87
CA GLN A 378 18.36 -12.47 4.49
C GLN A 378 19.14 -11.16 4.53
N HIS A 379 20.44 -11.26 4.80
CA HIS A 379 21.36 -10.13 4.74
C HIS A 379 21.97 -10.02 3.35
N TYR A 380 22.03 -8.82 2.82
CA TYR A 380 22.62 -8.51 1.52
C TYR A 380 23.76 -7.51 1.69
N SER A 381 24.77 -7.61 0.85
CA SER A 381 25.92 -6.71 0.85
C SER A 381 26.31 -6.31 -0.57
N VAL A 382 26.76 -5.06 -0.68
CA VAL A 382 27.45 -4.56 -1.86
C VAL A 382 28.92 -4.32 -1.56
N GLU A 383 29.77 -4.66 -2.52
CA GLU A 383 31.21 -4.72 -2.35
C GLU A 383 31.93 -4.20 -3.59
N ASN A 384 33.00 -3.44 -3.37
CA ASN A 384 33.82 -2.90 -4.44
C ASN A 384 34.88 -3.92 -4.87
N GLY A 385 34.93 -4.20 -6.17
CA GLY A 385 36.04 -4.90 -6.80
C GLY A 385 37.27 -3.99 -6.95
N PRO A 386 38.41 -4.52 -7.41
CA PRO A 386 39.62 -3.72 -7.58
C PRO A 386 39.49 -2.70 -8.72
N SER A 387 39.37 -3.16 -9.96
CA SER A 387 39.15 -2.29 -11.13
C SER A 387 38.06 -2.82 -12.06
N VAL A 388 37.48 -3.97 -11.68
CA VAL A 388 36.38 -4.68 -12.35
C VAL A 388 35.62 -5.48 -11.29
N ASN A 389 34.43 -5.97 -11.64
CA ASN A 389 33.63 -6.89 -10.84
C ASN A 389 33.27 -6.36 -9.44
N ASP A 390 32.54 -5.25 -9.37
CA ASP A 390 31.80 -4.97 -8.14
C ASP A 390 30.73 -6.05 -7.95
N ARG A 391 30.33 -6.31 -6.70
CA ARG A 391 29.45 -7.43 -6.35
C ARG A 391 28.28 -6.96 -5.51
N LEU A 392 27.08 -7.43 -5.86
CA LEU A 392 25.94 -7.59 -4.95
C LEU A 392 25.88 -9.07 -4.55
N ALA A 393 25.79 -9.35 -3.26
CA ALA A 393 25.75 -10.71 -2.74
C ALA A 393 24.74 -10.88 -1.60
N ARG A 394 24.13 -12.06 -1.52
CA ARG A 394 23.45 -12.53 -0.31
C ARG A 394 24.48 -13.08 0.67
N ILE A 395 24.52 -12.54 1.88
CA ILE A 395 25.43 -12.92 2.95
C ILE A 395 24.85 -14.06 3.78
N THR A 396 25.55 -15.20 3.81
CA THR A 396 25.06 -16.44 4.44
C THR A 396 25.96 -16.89 5.59
N LYS A 397 25.38 -17.61 6.56
CA LYS A 397 26.09 -18.15 7.73
C LYS A 397 27.23 -19.08 7.31
N GLY A 398 28.45 -18.74 7.69
CA GLY A 398 29.68 -19.46 7.35
C GLY A 398 30.09 -19.33 5.88
N GLY A 399 29.47 -18.42 5.13
CA GLY A 399 29.71 -18.27 3.69
C GLY A 399 31.12 -17.79 3.37
N ARG A 400 31.72 -18.41 2.35
CA ARG A 400 33.03 -18.04 1.79
C ARG A 400 32.84 -17.24 0.50
N TYR A 401 33.48 -16.07 0.39
CA TYR A 401 33.30 -15.12 -0.72
C TYR A 401 34.54 -14.92 -1.61
N HIS A 402 35.58 -15.73 -1.36
CA HIS A 402 36.69 -16.04 -2.27
C HIS A 402 37.61 -14.89 -2.70
N TRP A 403 37.63 -13.77 -2.00
CA TRP A 403 38.66 -12.75 -2.21
C TRP A 403 40.03 -13.25 -1.73
N THR A 404 40.98 -13.33 -2.66
CA THR A 404 42.38 -13.70 -2.40
C THR A 404 43.34 -12.77 -3.18
N GLY A 405 42.91 -11.53 -3.45
CA GLY A 405 43.65 -10.54 -4.25
C GLY A 405 43.32 -10.54 -5.75
N GLY A 406 42.66 -11.58 -6.25
CA GLY A 406 42.27 -11.71 -7.66
C GLY A 406 40.81 -11.32 -7.93
N ALA A 407 40.55 -10.55 -8.99
CA ALA A 407 39.21 -10.10 -9.37
C ALA A 407 38.21 -11.22 -9.74
N SER A 408 38.69 -12.45 -9.98
CA SER A 408 37.84 -13.63 -10.20
C SER A 408 37.16 -14.14 -8.92
N GLY A 409 37.68 -13.77 -7.73
CA GLY A 409 37.01 -14.06 -6.46
C GLY A 409 35.65 -13.36 -6.34
N LEU A 410 35.56 -12.11 -6.84
CA LEU A 410 34.37 -11.26 -6.78
C LEU A 410 33.19 -11.80 -7.60
N THR A 411 33.40 -12.74 -8.52
CA THR A 411 32.29 -13.35 -9.27
C THR A 411 31.68 -14.56 -8.59
N LYS A 412 32.34 -15.10 -7.56
CA LYS A 412 31.84 -16.26 -6.81
C LYS A 412 30.88 -15.79 -5.73
N ASN A 413 29.75 -16.50 -5.56
CA ASN A 413 28.68 -16.16 -4.63
C ASN A 413 28.16 -14.72 -4.79
N ALA A 414 28.28 -14.18 -6.01
CA ALA A 414 27.64 -12.95 -6.43
C ALA A 414 26.21 -13.26 -6.92
N LEU A 415 25.25 -12.45 -6.50
CA LEU A 415 23.94 -12.40 -7.15
C LEU A 415 23.99 -11.56 -8.42
N TYR A 416 24.77 -10.49 -8.38
CA TYR A 416 25.01 -9.62 -9.53
C TYR A 416 26.45 -9.11 -9.52
N ASN A 417 27.04 -8.99 -10.71
CA ASN A 417 28.36 -8.39 -10.90
C ASN A 417 28.31 -7.22 -11.87
N TRP A 418 28.69 -6.04 -11.41
CA TRP A 418 29.02 -4.96 -12.32
C TRP A 418 30.41 -5.19 -12.91
N LYS A 419 30.46 -5.53 -14.20
CA LYS A 419 31.72 -5.81 -14.90
C LYS A 419 32.69 -4.63 -14.82
N GLU A 420 32.17 -3.42 -15.03
CA GLU A 420 32.92 -2.18 -14.85
C GLU A 420 32.60 -1.62 -13.45
N THR A 421 33.62 -1.19 -12.72
CA THR A 421 33.45 -0.61 -11.38
C THR A 421 32.50 0.59 -11.42
N GLN A 422 31.46 0.52 -10.60
CA GLN A 422 30.47 1.56 -10.36
C GLN A 422 30.60 2.17 -8.96
N GLY A 423 31.34 1.54 -8.05
CA GLY A 423 31.48 1.96 -6.66
C GLY A 423 30.16 1.88 -5.90
N PRO A 424 29.53 0.69 -5.75
CA PRO A 424 28.37 0.54 -4.91
C PRO A 424 28.77 0.68 -3.44
N VAL A 425 28.15 1.61 -2.71
CA VAL A 425 28.60 1.97 -1.35
C VAL A 425 27.53 1.79 -0.27
N ASN A 426 26.25 1.74 -0.64
CA ASN A 426 25.16 1.45 0.28
C ASN A 426 24.04 0.68 -0.44
N ILE A 427 23.28 -0.10 0.33
CA ILE A 427 22.12 -0.87 -0.13
C ILE A 427 21.02 -0.79 0.92
N THR A 428 19.78 -0.68 0.49
CA THR A 428 18.62 -0.85 1.37
C THR A 428 17.41 -1.43 0.65
N PHE A 429 16.36 -1.74 1.40
CA PHE A 429 15.11 -2.29 0.88
C PHE A 429 13.93 -1.40 1.30
N THR A 430 12.91 -1.31 0.43
CA THR A 430 11.63 -0.71 0.81
C THR A 430 10.65 -1.83 1.11
N GLU A 431 10.24 -1.97 2.36
CA GLU A 431 9.38 -3.07 2.83
C GLU A 431 8.30 -2.54 3.76
N PRO A 432 7.07 -3.11 3.75
CA PRO A 432 5.96 -2.61 4.56
C PRO A 432 6.31 -2.49 6.05
N GLU A 433 7.09 -3.44 6.56
CA GLU A 433 7.50 -3.53 7.96
C GLU A 433 8.58 -2.51 8.34
N VAL A 434 9.23 -1.89 7.35
CA VAL A 434 10.29 -0.89 7.54
C VAL A 434 9.82 0.44 6.98
N TYR A 435 9.38 1.34 7.87
CA TYR A 435 9.00 2.70 7.53
C TYR A 435 7.97 2.78 6.39
N HIS A 436 6.97 1.87 6.41
CA HIS A 436 5.89 1.79 5.41
C HIS A 436 6.41 1.76 3.96
N ALA A 437 7.47 1.00 3.73
CA ALA A 437 8.14 0.90 2.44
C ALA A 437 8.52 2.27 1.84
N ALA A 438 8.92 3.22 2.69
CA ALA A 438 9.29 4.57 2.28
C ALA A 438 8.18 5.35 1.55
N GLY A 439 6.91 4.97 1.74
CA GLY A 439 5.78 5.53 1.00
C GLY A 439 5.79 5.20 -0.49
N PHE A 440 6.59 4.22 -0.92
CA PHE A 440 6.65 3.77 -2.31
C PHE A 440 5.42 2.91 -2.64
N PRO A 441 5.07 2.75 -3.93
CA PRO A 441 3.94 1.92 -4.31
C PRO A 441 4.28 0.42 -4.16
N GLN A 442 3.25 -0.44 -4.04
CA GLN A 442 3.40 -1.84 -3.63
C GLN A 442 4.32 -2.66 -4.55
N GLU A 443 4.38 -2.34 -5.84
CA GLU A 443 5.30 -2.99 -6.79
C GLU A 443 6.79 -2.80 -6.46
N LYS A 444 7.11 -1.87 -5.55
CA LYS A 444 8.48 -1.63 -5.07
C LYS A 444 8.82 -2.44 -3.82
N TYR A 445 7.86 -3.13 -3.23
CA TYR A 445 8.06 -3.79 -1.94
C TYR A 445 9.02 -4.97 -2.07
N GLY A 446 10.04 -5.00 -1.22
CA GLY A 446 11.08 -6.01 -1.22
C GLY A 446 12.15 -5.84 -2.32
N ASN A 447 12.14 -4.74 -3.07
CA ASN A 447 13.20 -4.41 -4.03
C ASN A 447 14.42 -3.81 -3.33
N ALA A 448 15.62 -4.06 -3.86
CA ALA A 448 16.84 -3.45 -3.35
C ALA A 448 17.16 -2.14 -4.07
N PHE A 449 17.55 -1.12 -3.32
CA PHE A 449 18.06 0.15 -3.84
C PHE A 449 19.53 0.29 -3.48
N VAL A 450 20.37 0.63 -4.46
CA VAL A 450 21.83 0.68 -4.29
C VAL A 450 22.37 2.03 -4.74
N THR A 451 23.16 2.69 -3.89
CA THR A 451 23.92 3.90 -4.27
C THR A 451 25.18 3.50 -5.02
N LEU A 452 25.32 3.99 -6.24
CA LEU A 452 26.52 3.85 -7.06
C LEU A 452 27.25 5.20 -7.06
N SER A 453 28.32 5.33 -6.27
CA SER A 453 29.05 6.60 -6.16
C SER A 453 29.82 6.95 -7.44
N GLY A 454 30.36 5.93 -8.12
CA GLY A 454 31.22 6.14 -9.29
C GLY A 454 32.59 6.72 -8.89
N PRO A 455 33.28 7.37 -9.84
CA PRO A 455 34.66 7.83 -9.62
C PRO A 455 34.73 8.95 -8.56
N THR A 456 35.68 8.80 -7.64
CA THR A 456 35.94 9.74 -6.54
C THR A 456 36.12 11.17 -7.06
N TYR A 457 35.27 12.08 -6.59
CA TYR A 457 35.36 13.52 -6.82
C TYR A 457 35.39 13.98 -8.30
N ALA A 458 34.84 13.18 -9.21
CA ALA A 458 34.74 13.54 -10.62
C ALA A 458 33.66 14.60 -10.87
N SER A 459 33.90 15.53 -11.79
CA SER A 459 32.90 16.54 -12.17
C SER A 459 31.86 15.99 -13.15
N GLY A 460 30.66 16.58 -13.14
CA GLY A 460 29.62 16.32 -14.13
C GLY A 460 28.92 14.97 -14.00
N PRO A 461 28.07 14.62 -14.99
CA PRO A 461 27.43 13.31 -15.08
C PRO A 461 28.48 12.21 -15.26
N GLN A 462 28.25 11.07 -14.62
CA GLN A 462 29.15 9.92 -14.70
C GLN A 462 28.40 8.72 -15.27
N ARG A 463 28.92 8.15 -16.36
CA ARG A 463 28.34 6.93 -16.96
C ARG A 463 28.26 5.81 -15.92
N ARG A 464 29.30 5.70 -15.08
CA ARG A 464 29.53 4.60 -14.14
C ARG A 464 29.18 4.92 -12.66
N GLY A 465 28.20 5.77 -12.39
CA GLY A 465 27.82 6.07 -11.01
C GLY A 465 27.06 7.37 -10.87
N LYS A 466 27.15 7.99 -9.70
CA LYS A 466 26.33 9.13 -9.26
C LYS A 466 24.84 8.88 -9.47
N LYS A 467 24.37 7.69 -9.07
CA LYS A 467 22.99 7.25 -9.28
C LYS A 467 22.53 6.29 -8.21
N ILE A 468 21.21 6.20 -8.04
CA ILE A 468 20.58 5.13 -7.27
C ILE A 468 19.91 4.20 -8.28
N VAL A 469 20.17 2.91 -8.13
CA VAL A 469 19.57 1.86 -8.97
C VAL A 469 18.72 0.92 -8.14
N GLU A 470 17.75 0.29 -8.79
CA GLU A 470 16.78 -0.63 -8.21
C GLU A 470 16.99 -2.04 -8.80
N PHE A 471 17.05 -3.04 -7.92
CA PHE A 471 16.96 -4.45 -8.28
C PHE A 471 15.59 -5.00 -7.86
N GLU A 472 14.88 -5.53 -8.84
CA GLU A 472 13.72 -6.40 -8.62
C GLU A 472 14.22 -7.83 -8.44
N PHE A 473 13.63 -8.55 -7.48
CA PHE A 473 13.97 -9.94 -7.20
C PHE A 473 12.94 -10.87 -7.87
N ASP A 474 13.46 -11.86 -8.59
CA ASP A 474 12.65 -12.97 -9.09
C ASP A 474 12.21 -13.90 -7.96
N LYS A 475 11.25 -14.78 -8.28
CA LYS A 475 10.68 -15.73 -7.30
C LYS A 475 11.70 -16.70 -6.71
N ASP A 476 12.77 -17.00 -7.43
CA ASP A 476 13.87 -17.85 -6.98
C ASP A 476 14.97 -17.06 -6.26
N GLY A 477 14.82 -15.73 -6.15
CA GLY A 477 15.77 -14.81 -5.53
C GLY A 477 16.90 -14.36 -6.45
N SER A 478 16.86 -14.67 -7.75
CA SER A 478 17.76 -14.03 -8.73
C SER A 478 17.41 -12.56 -8.95
N VAL A 479 18.35 -11.83 -9.54
CA VAL A 479 18.17 -10.44 -9.94
C VAL A 479 18.73 -10.23 -11.35
N ASP A 480 18.04 -9.40 -12.12
CA ASP A 480 18.47 -8.94 -13.45
C ASP A 480 19.27 -7.63 -13.37
N ASP A 481 19.61 -7.06 -14.53
CA ASP A 481 20.21 -5.73 -14.62
C ASP A 481 19.32 -4.68 -13.93
N PRO A 482 19.90 -3.80 -13.09
CA PRO A 482 19.11 -2.89 -12.29
C PRO A 482 18.57 -1.71 -13.10
N LYS A 483 17.39 -1.21 -12.69
CA LYS A 483 16.77 -0.03 -13.27
C LYS A 483 17.30 1.22 -12.58
N THR A 484 17.63 2.27 -13.33
CA THR A 484 18.03 3.54 -12.71
C THR A 484 16.80 4.22 -12.11
N LEU A 485 16.85 4.58 -10.82
CA LEU A 485 15.81 5.36 -10.14
C LEU A 485 16.07 6.86 -10.33
N ILE A 486 17.26 7.32 -9.94
CA ILE A 486 17.72 8.70 -10.09
C ILE A 486 19.19 8.74 -10.54
N GLU A 487 19.57 9.81 -11.22
CA GLU A 487 20.94 10.03 -11.71
C GLU A 487 21.33 11.51 -11.64
N TYR A 488 22.57 11.78 -11.25
CA TYR A 488 23.13 13.13 -11.27
C TYR A 488 23.44 13.57 -12.71
N THR A 489 22.89 14.72 -13.10
CA THR A 489 23.02 15.33 -14.43
C THR A 489 23.61 16.74 -14.40
N GLY A 490 23.89 17.28 -13.21
CA GLY A 490 24.54 18.58 -13.06
C GLY A 490 26.02 18.56 -13.43
N SER A 491 26.66 19.73 -13.35
CA SER A 491 28.08 19.92 -13.73
C SER A 491 29.07 19.77 -12.58
N GLY A 492 28.59 19.69 -11.33
CA GLY A 492 29.41 19.67 -10.12
C GLY A 492 30.06 18.33 -9.79
N LYS A 493 30.79 18.28 -8.67
CA LYS A 493 31.55 17.10 -8.23
C LYS A 493 30.79 16.16 -7.28
N THR A 494 29.57 16.54 -6.89
CA THR A 494 28.72 15.77 -5.97
C THR A 494 28.51 14.31 -6.43
N SER A 495 28.30 13.40 -5.47
CA SER A 495 28.09 11.96 -5.70
C SER A 495 27.12 11.41 -4.65
N VAL A 496 26.60 10.19 -4.81
CA VAL A 496 25.78 9.51 -3.78
C VAL A 496 26.65 8.68 -2.83
N ALA A 497 26.29 8.64 -1.55
CA ALA A 497 26.95 7.74 -0.57
C ALA A 497 25.95 7.01 0.32
N ALA A 498 25.42 7.67 1.35
CA ALA A 498 24.53 7.06 2.31
C ALA A 498 23.16 6.76 1.71
N LEU A 499 22.47 5.76 2.26
CA LEU A 499 21.11 5.39 1.86
C LEU A 499 20.34 4.85 3.06
N ALA A 500 19.10 5.29 3.25
CA ALA A 500 18.19 4.74 4.26
C ALA A 500 16.72 4.93 3.83
N PRO A 501 15.85 3.94 4.03
CA PRO A 501 14.42 4.11 3.89
C PRO A 501 13.94 4.95 5.08
N GLY A 502 13.18 6.01 4.84
CA GLY A 502 12.55 6.81 5.88
C GLY A 502 11.02 6.74 5.77
N PRO A 503 10.28 7.50 6.60
CA PRO A 503 8.82 7.38 6.68
C PRO A 503 8.08 7.80 5.41
N ASP A 504 8.68 8.66 4.60
CA ASP A 504 8.04 9.31 3.46
C ASP A 504 8.96 9.41 2.23
N GLY A 505 9.98 8.55 2.19
CA GLY A 505 10.85 8.43 1.03
C GLY A 505 12.17 7.73 1.32
N LEU A 506 12.93 7.52 0.26
CA LEU A 506 14.28 6.98 0.32
C LEU A 506 15.27 8.13 0.49
N TYR A 507 15.88 8.22 1.67
CA TYR A 507 16.84 9.27 2.00
C TYR A 507 18.24 8.86 1.58
N PHE A 508 18.99 9.79 1.00
CA PHE A 508 20.36 9.55 0.59
C PHE A 508 21.23 10.79 0.84
N SER A 509 22.51 10.59 1.07
CA SER A 509 23.46 11.69 1.12
C SER A 509 24.09 11.93 -0.23
N THR A 510 24.34 13.20 -0.53
CA THR A 510 25.43 13.53 -1.41
C THR A 510 26.76 13.47 -0.65
N LEU A 511 27.84 13.02 -1.28
CA LEU A 511 29.13 12.89 -0.59
C LEU A 511 29.90 14.22 -0.52
N TYR A 512 29.80 15.04 -1.57
CA TYR A 512 30.55 16.28 -1.73
C TYR A 512 29.64 17.48 -1.91
N THR A 513 30.17 18.66 -1.58
CA THR A 513 29.67 19.90 -2.18
C THR A 513 29.85 19.89 -3.70
N LYS A 514 29.02 20.63 -4.43
CA LYS A 514 29.09 20.71 -5.90
C LYS A 514 30.36 21.39 -6.38
N ILE A 515 30.83 22.40 -5.63
CA ILE A 515 31.96 23.29 -5.93
C ILE A 515 32.75 23.46 -4.62
N GLY A 516 34.07 23.55 -4.71
CA GLY A 516 34.97 23.70 -3.56
C GLY A 516 36.02 22.61 -3.54
N ASP A 517 36.54 22.34 -2.35
CA ASP A 517 37.39 21.20 -2.02
C ASP A 517 36.54 20.00 -1.57
N ALA A 518 37.13 18.80 -1.62
CA ALA A 518 36.38 17.56 -1.40
C ALA A 518 35.97 17.37 0.06
N THR A 519 36.70 18.01 0.98
CA THR A 519 36.45 17.98 2.44
C THR A 519 35.59 19.14 2.93
N ASP A 520 35.26 20.09 2.06
CA ASP A 520 34.42 21.24 2.43
C ASP A 520 33.02 20.77 2.85
N SER A 521 32.44 21.50 3.80
CA SER A 521 31.02 21.35 4.06
C SER A 521 30.21 21.88 2.86
N GLY A 522 28.99 21.35 2.69
CA GLY A 522 28.12 21.71 1.57
C GLY A 522 27.53 20.52 0.84
N ALA A 523 27.85 19.30 1.29
CA ALA A 523 27.08 18.12 0.93
C ALA A 523 25.65 18.21 1.50
N LYS A 524 24.73 17.43 0.91
CA LYS A 524 23.29 17.49 1.22
C LYS A 524 22.76 16.13 1.59
N ILE A 525 21.69 16.11 2.37
CA ILE A 525 20.78 14.97 2.47
C ILE A 525 19.59 15.27 1.58
N LEU A 526 19.27 14.34 0.70
CA LEU A 526 18.17 14.41 -0.25
C LEU A 526 17.21 13.25 0.00
N ARG A 527 15.99 13.36 -0.50
CA ARG A 527 14.96 12.31 -0.44
C ARG A 527 14.37 12.06 -1.81
N VAL A 528 14.31 10.79 -2.21
CA VAL A 528 13.48 10.33 -3.32
C VAL A 528 12.12 9.95 -2.76
N ARG A 529 11.06 10.66 -3.16
CA ARG A 529 9.70 10.43 -2.69
C ARG A 529 8.81 10.00 -3.84
N TYR A 530 7.91 9.05 -3.59
CA TYR A 530 6.83 8.77 -4.51
C TYR A 530 5.78 9.90 -4.41
N ALA A 531 5.74 10.71 -5.45
CA ALA A 531 4.78 11.78 -5.65
C ALA A 531 4.18 11.59 -7.05
N PRO A 532 3.24 10.64 -7.23
CA PRO A 532 2.60 10.43 -8.51
C PRO A 532 2.00 11.77 -8.93
N LYS A 533 2.35 12.25 -10.13
CA LYS A 533 1.88 13.54 -10.65
C LYS A 533 0.38 13.46 -10.91
N GLY A 534 -0.42 13.68 -9.86
CA GLY A 534 -1.86 13.49 -9.86
C GLY A 534 -2.24 12.03 -10.10
N THR A 535 -3.14 11.48 -9.29
CA THR A 535 -4.04 10.45 -9.81
C THR A 535 -4.94 11.12 -10.85
N SER A 536 -4.43 11.38 -12.06
CA SER A 536 -5.32 11.70 -13.16
C SER A 536 -6.05 10.42 -13.48
N SER A 537 -7.35 10.40 -13.22
CA SER A 537 -8.21 9.37 -13.78
C SER A 537 -7.91 9.20 -15.28
N PRO A 538 -8.00 7.96 -15.83
CA PRO A 538 -7.68 7.65 -17.23
C PRO A 538 -8.20 8.67 -18.24
N VAL A 539 -9.37 9.24 -17.94
CA VAL A 539 -9.88 10.45 -18.58
C VAL A 539 -10.21 11.50 -17.54
N THR A 540 -9.92 12.77 -17.82
CA THR A 540 -10.47 13.90 -17.06
C THR A 540 -11.23 14.82 -17.99
N LEU A 541 -12.51 15.04 -17.70
CA LEU A 541 -13.39 16.01 -18.35
C LEU A 541 -13.29 17.36 -17.63
N TYR A 542 -13.45 18.45 -18.38
CA TYR A 542 -13.44 19.82 -17.89
C TYR A 542 -14.62 20.61 -18.48
N SER A 543 -15.25 21.46 -17.67
CA SER A 543 -16.40 22.26 -18.09
C SER A 543 -16.01 23.34 -19.10
N ASP A 544 -14.74 23.76 -19.10
CA ASP A 544 -14.26 24.83 -19.97
C ASP A 544 -13.15 24.34 -20.90
N SER A 545 -12.94 25.08 -21.99
CA SER A 545 -11.79 24.87 -22.88
C SER A 545 -10.45 25.14 -22.18
N GLY A 546 -9.39 24.45 -22.65
CA GLY A 546 -8.04 24.58 -22.10
C GLY A 546 -7.85 23.97 -20.72
N PHE A 547 -8.66 22.97 -20.35
CA PHE A 547 -8.58 22.21 -19.09
C PHE A 547 -8.86 23.05 -17.84
N LYS A 548 -9.89 23.90 -17.91
CA LYS A 548 -10.28 24.83 -16.85
C LYS A 548 -11.72 24.55 -16.38
N GLY A 549 -12.14 25.23 -15.32
CA GLY A 549 -13.48 25.10 -14.77
C GLY A 549 -13.67 23.86 -13.91
N GLU A 550 -14.91 23.41 -13.76
CA GLU A 550 -15.23 22.18 -13.03
C GLU A 550 -14.64 20.98 -13.77
N SER A 551 -14.19 19.97 -13.03
CA SER A 551 -13.58 18.79 -13.65
C SER A 551 -14.02 17.49 -12.99
N ARG A 552 -14.02 16.43 -13.80
CA ARG A 552 -14.37 15.08 -13.37
C ARG A 552 -13.41 14.06 -13.96
N GLY A 553 -12.79 13.28 -13.10
CA GLY A 553 -12.01 12.11 -13.48
C GLY A 553 -12.89 10.87 -13.69
N LEU A 554 -12.61 10.09 -14.74
CA LEU A 554 -13.32 8.86 -15.13
C LEU A 554 -12.34 7.69 -15.33
N GLY A 555 -12.71 6.51 -14.83
CA GLY A 555 -12.01 5.23 -15.03
C GLY A 555 -12.32 4.59 -16.39
N THR A 556 -11.97 3.31 -16.58
CA THR A 556 -12.46 2.50 -17.71
C THR A 556 -13.91 2.10 -17.50
N GLY A 557 -14.71 2.04 -18.57
CA GLY A 557 -16.15 1.74 -18.49
C GLY A 557 -17.00 2.66 -19.36
N VAL A 558 -18.32 2.51 -19.30
CA VAL A 558 -19.30 3.38 -19.99
C VAL A 558 -20.02 4.22 -18.95
N PHE A 559 -19.96 5.54 -19.09
CA PHE A 559 -20.50 6.51 -18.14
C PHE A 559 -21.56 7.37 -18.81
N ASP A 560 -22.62 7.68 -18.08
CA ASP A 560 -23.76 8.47 -18.57
C ASP A 560 -24.02 9.66 -17.62
N ALA A 561 -24.24 10.85 -18.18
CA ALA A 561 -24.49 12.04 -17.37
C ALA A 561 -25.85 11.99 -16.66
N ALA A 562 -26.87 11.35 -17.25
CA ALA A 562 -28.20 11.21 -16.66
C ALA A 562 -28.25 10.21 -15.49
N SER A 563 -27.26 9.33 -15.38
CA SER A 563 -27.04 8.48 -14.19
C SER A 563 -26.28 9.20 -13.07
N GLY A 564 -25.80 10.43 -13.31
CA GLY A 564 -25.00 11.20 -12.36
C GLY A 564 -23.51 10.87 -12.38
N ALA A 565 -23.04 10.05 -13.32
CA ALA A 565 -21.64 9.59 -13.38
C ALA A 565 -20.62 10.74 -13.53
N PHE A 566 -21.05 11.90 -14.03
CA PHE A 566 -20.21 13.08 -14.25
C PHE A 566 -20.01 13.92 -12.97
N GLY A 567 -20.67 13.55 -11.86
CA GLY A 567 -20.52 14.22 -10.58
C GLY A 567 -21.04 15.66 -10.63
N LYS A 568 -20.17 16.63 -10.32
CA LYS A 568 -20.51 18.06 -10.36
C LYS A 568 -20.62 18.61 -11.79
N LEU A 569 -19.91 17.99 -12.72
CA LEU A 569 -19.97 18.33 -14.14
C LEU A 569 -21.37 17.94 -14.67
N LYS A 570 -22.11 18.90 -15.22
CA LYS A 570 -23.47 18.66 -15.70
C LYS A 570 -23.48 18.01 -17.07
N ASP A 571 -24.57 17.32 -17.39
CA ASP A 571 -24.83 16.86 -18.75
C ASP A 571 -24.67 18.01 -19.76
N ASN A 572 -24.07 17.73 -20.92
CA ASN A 572 -23.86 18.72 -21.97
C ASN A 572 -23.04 19.94 -21.52
N THR A 573 -22.04 19.77 -20.64
CA THR A 573 -21.15 20.88 -20.23
C THR A 573 -19.66 20.61 -20.39
N ALA A 574 -19.25 19.43 -20.85
CA ALA A 574 -17.84 19.15 -21.07
C ALA A 574 -17.32 19.91 -22.31
N SER A 575 -16.25 20.69 -22.14
CA SER A 575 -15.63 21.52 -23.19
C SER A 575 -14.17 21.17 -23.50
N SER A 576 -13.49 20.43 -22.62
CA SER A 576 -12.16 19.86 -22.92
C SER A 576 -11.93 18.55 -22.15
N LEU A 577 -10.99 17.73 -22.62
CA LEU A 577 -10.67 16.46 -21.95
C LEU A 577 -9.19 16.06 -22.09
N LYS A 578 -8.67 15.35 -21.08
CA LYS A 578 -7.35 14.70 -21.12
C LYS A 578 -7.53 13.19 -21.09
N VAL A 579 -6.85 12.48 -21.97
CA VAL A 579 -6.81 11.02 -22.03
C VAL A 579 -5.39 10.54 -21.74
N ALA A 580 -5.23 9.67 -20.74
CA ALA A 580 -3.96 9.10 -20.34
C ALA A 580 -3.40 8.15 -21.42
N GLY A 581 -2.08 7.94 -21.40
CA GLY A 581 -1.41 6.98 -22.29
C GLY A 581 -1.93 5.56 -22.10
N GLY A 582 -2.17 4.84 -23.20
CA GLY A 582 -2.72 3.48 -23.17
C GLY A 582 -4.25 3.38 -23.15
N TYR A 583 -4.96 4.53 -23.12
CA TYR A 583 -6.43 4.58 -23.10
C TYR A 583 -7.01 5.27 -24.35
N ARG A 584 -8.25 4.91 -24.67
CA ARG A 584 -9.03 5.40 -25.81
C ARG A 584 -10.46 5.71 -25.37
N VAL A 585 -11.12 6.66 -26.02
CA VAL A 585 -12.41 7.17 -25.58
C VAL A 585 -13.38 7.28 -26.76
N VAL A 586 -14.64 6.90 -26.54
CA VAL A 586 -15.77 7.25 -27.40
C VAL A 586 -16.74 8.09 -26.59
N ALA A 587 -17.03 9.33 -27.01
CA ALA A 587 -18.00 10.19 -26.36
C ALA A 587 -19.16 10.51 -27.30
N CYS A 588 -20.38 10.51 -26.80
CA CYS A 588 -21.59 10.71 -27.59
C CYS A 588 -22.53 11.75 -26.98
N ASP A 589 -23.40 12.34 -27.81
CA ASP A 589 -24.36 13.39 -27.43
C ASP A 589 -25.75 12.86 -27.03
N GLY A 590 -25.98 11.56 -27.18
CA GLY A 590 -27.13 10.84 -26.64
C GLY A 590 -26.79 10.05 -25.39
N SER A 591 -27.81 9.84 -24.54
CA SER A 591 -27.72 8.98 -23.36
C SER A 591 -27.83 7.49 -23.74
N ALA A 592 -27.20 6.64 -22.92
CA ALA A 592 -27.17 5.18 -23.09
C ALA A 592 -28.55 4.50 -22.98
N GLY A 593 -29.58 5.22 -22.53
CA GLY A 593 -30.96 4.72 -22.38
C GLY A 593 -31.94 5.14 -23.47
N ALA A 594 -31.54 5.94 -24.46
CA ALA A 594 -32.39 6.37 -25.58
C ALA A 594 -32.27 5.42 -26.80
N PRO A 595 -33.21 5.44 -27.78
CA PRO A 595 -33.18 4.57 -28.97
C PRO A 595 -31.94 4.72 -29.89
N GLY A 596 -31.01 5.61 -29.56
CA GLY A 596 -29.71 5.80 -30.20
C GLY A 596 -28.80 6.70 -29.35
N LEU A 597 -27.48 6.53 -29.50
CA LEU A 597 -26.46 7.35 -28.80
C LEU A 597 -26.23 8.74 -29.44
N GLY A 598 -27.03 9.10 -30.45
CA GLY A 598 -26.82 10.32 -31.22
C GLY A 598 -25.51 10.30 -32.01
N THR A 599 -24.84 11.45 -32.13
CA THR A 599 -23.53 11.57 -32.77
C THR A 599 -22.47 11.06 -31.80
N CYS A 600 -21.48 10.29 -32.26
CA CYS A 600 -20.39 9.78 -31.43
C CYS A 600 -19.03 10.18 -32.01
N ARG A 601 -18.09 10.52 -31.13
CA ARG A 601 -16.73 10.96 -31.47
C ARG A 601 -15.67 10.17 -30.72
N TYR A 602 -14.59 9.85 -31.43
CA TYR A 602 -13.41 9.19 -30.87
C TYR A 602 -12.35 10.18 -30.36
N PHE A 603 -11.73 9.88 -29.22
CA PHE A 603 -10.56 10.59 -28.68
C PHE A 603 -9.46 9.60 -28.25
N GLY A 604 -8.25 9.78 -28.80
CA GLY A 604 -7.06 9.02 -28.39
C GLY A 604 -6.31 9.66 -27.22
N ALA A 605 -5.27 8.98 -26.74
CA ALA A 605 -4.36 9.50 -25.72
C ALA A 605 -3.83 10.90 -26.07
N GLY A 606 -3.82 11.80 -25.08
CA GLY A 606 -3.39 13.18 -25.27
C GLY A 606 -4.31 14.21 -24.61
N SER A 607 -4.00 15.48 -24.87
CA SER A 607 -4.71 16.63 -24.30
C SER A 607 -5.56 17.31 -25.36
N HIS A 608 -6.88 17.24 -25.23
CA HIS A 608 -7.85 17.81 -26.16
C HIS A 608 -8.42 19.11 -25.58
N GLY A 609 -7.74 20.22 -25.84
CA GLY A 609 -8.04 21.53 -25.25
C GLY A 609 -9.36 22.18 -25.70
N THR A 610 -9.98 21.65 -26.75
CA THR A 610 -11.35 21.98 -27.17
C THR A 610 -11.96 20.77 -27.86
N LEU A 611 -13.26 20.56 -27.70
CA LEU A 611 -13.99 19.47 -28.35
C LEU A 611 -14.61 19.89 -29.71
N GLY A 612 -14.35 21.12 -30.17
CA GLY A 612 -14.87 21.64 -31.44
C GLY A 612 -16.39 21.69 -31.46
N GLU A 613 -17.03 21.15 -32.51
CA GLU A 613 -18.51 21.08 -32.61
C GLU A 613 -19.17 20.20 -31.53
N PHE A 614 -18.38 19.45 -30.76
CA PHE A 614 -18.79 18.58 -29.65
C PHE A 614 -18.68 19.24 -28.27
N ASN A 615 -18.32 20.53 -28.23
CA ASN A 615 -18.28 21.32 -27.01
C ASN A 615 -19.67 21.37 -26.38
N ASP A 616 -19.75 21.11 -25.07
CA ASP A 616 -21.00 21.18 -24.31
C ASP A 616 -22.09 20.23 -24.85
N LYS A 617 -21.67 19.08 -25.38
CA LYS A 617 -22.59 18.07 -25.96
C LYS A 617 -22.37 16.65 -25.45
N ILE A 618 -21.37 16.40 -24.59
CA ILE A 618 -21.14 15.03 -24.11
C ILE A 618 -22.21 14.66 -23.08
N SER A 619 -23.02 13.66 -23.42
CA SER A 619 -24.00 13.02 -22.52
C SER A 619 -23.60 11.61 -22.11
N SER A 620 -22.77 10.93 -22.90
CA SER A 620 -22.20 9.63 -22.54
C SER A 620 -20.76 9.49 -22.99
N ILE A 621 -19.96 8.72 -22.26
CA ILE A 621 -18.55 8.50 -22.54
C ILE A 621 -18.14 7.07 -22.18
N ALA A 622 -17.50 6.40 -23.12
CA ALA A 622 -16.92 5.08 -22.94
C ALA A 622 -15.39 5.17 -22.98
N VAL A 623 -14.73 4.61 -21.98
CA VAL A 623 -13.28 4.64 -21.78
C VAL A 623 -12.73 3.22 -21.85
N PHE A 624 -11.82 2.99 -22.79
CA PHE A 624 -11.27 1.68 -23.14
C PHE A 624 -9.77 1.64 -22.90
N GLY A 625 -9.27 0.53 -22.34
CA GLY A 625 -7.85 0.18 -22.37
C GLY A 625 -7.43 -0.43 -23.70
N GLY A 626 -6.18 -0.91 -23.79
CA GLY A 626 -5.69 -1.65 -24.96
C GLY A 626 -6.45 -2.97 -25.20
N PRO A 627 -6.48 -3.48 -26.46
CA PRO A 627 -7.15 -4.74 -26.78
C PRO A 627 -6.47 -5.94 -26.09
N VAL A 628 -7.29 -6.80 -25.49
CA VAL A 628 -6.88 -8.07 -24.87
C VAL A 628 -7.33 -9.22 -25.77
N GLU A 629 -6.48 -10.25 -25.96
CA GLU A 629 -6.85 -11.45 -26.72
C GLU A 629 -8.08 -12.15 -26.11
N GLY A 630 -9.04 -12.53 -26.96
CA GLY A 630 -10.45 -12.64 -26.57
C GLY A 630 -11.00 -13.98 -26.10
N LYS A 631 -12.06 -13.89 -25.27
CA LYS A 631 -13.06 -14.94 -24.95
C LYS A 631 -14.50 -14.40 -24.67
N GLY A 632 -14.82 -13.15 -25.01
CA GLY A 632 -16.05 -12.49 -24.52
C GLY A 632 -17.18 -12.24 -25.54
N VAL A 633 -16.83 -11.96 -26.79
CA VAL A 633 -17.77 -11.66 -27.87
C VAL A 633 -17.40 -12.48 -29.10
N VAL A 634 -18.37 -12.98 -29.85
CA VAL A 634 -18.16 -13.64 -31.14
C VAL A 634 -18.94 -12.90 -32.21
N GLY A 635 -18.22 -12.30 -33.16
CA GLY A 635 -18.79 -11.66 -34.34
C GLY A 635 -18.96 -12.65 -35.48
N TYR A 636 -20.12 -12.68 -36.11
CA TYR A 636 -20.45 -13.52 -37.26
C TYR A 636 -20.66 -12.65 -38.50
N ARG A 637 -20.17 -13.12 -39.65
CA ARG A 637 -20.23 -12.37 -40.92
C ARG A 637 -21.62 -12.35 -41.53
N GLU A 638 -22.46 -13.34 -41.24
CA GLU A 638 -23.86 -13.39 -41.68
C GLU A 638 -24.84 -13.07 -40.55
N THR A 639 -26.12 -12.88 -40.87
CA THR A 639 -27.18 -12.79 -39.87
C THR A 639 -27.49 -14.16 -39.27
N ASN A 640 -28.21 -14.18 -38.14
CA ASN A 640 -28.62 -15.38 -37.42
C ASN A 640 -27.44 -16.24 -36.91
N LEU A 641 -26.31 -15.60 -36.57
CA LEU A 641 -25.12 -16.25 -35.99
C LEU A 641 -24.51 -17.33 -36.90
N LYS A 642 -24.48 -17.07 -38.21
CA LYS A 642 -23.98 -17.99 -39.25
C LYS A 642 -22.75 -17.44 -39.98
N GLY A 643 -22.13 -18.30 -40.77
CA GLY A 643 -20.95 -17.96 -41.57
C GLY A 643 -19.65 -17.92 -40.73
N ALA A 644 -18.61 -17.31 -41.29
CA ALA A 644 -17.34 -17.16 -40.60
C ALA A 644 -17.50 -16.35 -39.31
N SER A 645 -16.79 -16.75 -38.27
CA SER A 645 -16.89 -16.13 -36.94
C SER A 645 -15.52 -15.69 -36.42
N GLN A 646 -15.49 -14.63 -35.64
CA GLN A 646 -14.28 -14.10 -35.02
C GLN A 646 -14.49 -13.86 -33.51
N PRO A 647 -13.65 -14.43 -32.64
CA PRO A 647 -13.67 -14.11 -31.21
C PRO A 647 -13.04 -12.74 -30.97
N LEU A 648 -13.66 -11.95 -30.09
CA LEU A 648 -13.27 -10.59 -29.73
C LEU A 648 -13.20 -10.48 -28.20
N GLY A 649 -12.09 -9.95 -27.69
CA GLY A 649 -11.83 -9.72 -26.26
C GLY A 649 -12.18 -8.32 -25.81
N ALA A 650 -12.00 -8.01 -24.52
CA ALA A 650 -12.16 -6.64 -24.01
C ALA A 650 -11.16 -5.68 -24.69
N GLY A 651 -11.57 -4.43 -24.86
CA GLY A 651 -10.83 -3.40 -25.58
C GLY A 651 -11.45 -3.05 -26.93
N MET A 652 -10.78 -2.16 -27.65
CA MET A 652 -11.27 -1.59 -28.91
C MET A 652 -10.69 -2.34 -30.12
N HIS A 653 -11.56 -2.76 -31.03
CA HIS A 653 -11.24 -3.49 -32.26
C HIS A 653 -11.65 -2.67 -33.48
N GLU A 654 -10.71 -2.40 -34.38
CA GLU A 654 -10.91 -1.56 -35.57
C GLU A 654 -10.70 -2.34 -36.88
N SER A 655 -11.55 -2.10 -37.88
CA SER A 655 -11.40 -2.73 -39.20
C SER A 655 -10.13 -2.26 -39.92
N VAL A 656 -9.80 -0.97 -39.82
CA VAL A 656 -8.57 -0.38 -40.37
C VAL A 656 -7.28 -0.82 -39.70
N ALA A 657 -7.36 -1.29 -38.45
CA ALA A 657 -6.24 -1.89 -37.76
C ALA A 657 -6.05 -3.37 -38.13
N GLY A 658 -6.93 -3.92 -38.98
CA GLY A 658 -6.97 -5.34 -39.33
C GLY A 658 -7.52 -6.22 -38.20
N GLU A 659 -8.00 -5.61 -37.11
CA GLU A 659 -8.42 -6.32 -35.88
C GLU A 659 -9.80 -6.94 -36.03
N LEU A 660 -10.60 -6.50 -37.01
CA LEU A 660 -11.91 -7.09 -37.35
C LEU A 660 -11.88 -7.90 -38.67
N ALA A 661 -10.70 -8.21 -39.20
CA ALA A 661 -10.52 -8.81 -40.52
C ALA A 661 -10.04 -10.27 -40.45
N GLY A 662 -10.71 -11.17 -41.19
CA GLY A 662 -10.25 -12.52 -41.44
C GLY A 662 -10.52 -12.92 -42.88
N GLY A 663 -9.48 -13.09 -43.69
CA GLY A 663 -9.48 -13.73 -45.02
C GLY A 663 -10.27 -13.04 -46.14
N ASP A 664 -11.56 -12.82 -45.95
CA ASP A 664 -12.49 -12.17 -46.87
C ASP A 664 -13.18 -10.99 -46.16
N SER A 665 -13.21 -9.84 -46.82
CA SER A 665 -13.57 -8.50 -46.30
C SER A 665 -15.04 -8.29 -45.90
N THR A 666 -15.75 -9.32 -45.42
CA THR A 666 -17.14 -9.16 -44.99
C THR A 666 -17.22 -8.52 -43.59
N PRO A 667 -18.03 -7.48 -43.35
CA PRO A 667 -18.19 -6.92 -42.01
C PRO A 667 -19.13 -7.77 -41.14
N ILE A 668 -19.08 -7.59 -39.81
CA ILE A 668 -19.90 -8.36 -38.86
C ILE A 668 -21.39 -8.01 -39.05
N SER A 669 -22.25 -9.02 -39.13
CA SER A 669 -23.70 -8.88 -39.35
C SER A 669 -24.57 -9.47 -38.23
N SER A 670 -23.98 -10.29 -37.36
CA SER A 670 -24.61 -10.71 -36.11
C SER A 670 -23.56 -10.97 -35.03
N LEU A 671 -23.95 -10.90 -33.77
CA LEU A 671 -23.04 -10.97 -32.62
C LEU A 671 -23.60 -11.90 -31.55
N LYS A 672 -22.73 -12.72 -30.98
CA LYS A 672 -22.97 -13.39 -29.70
C LYS A 672 -22.15 -12.69 -28.63
N VAL A 673 -22.82 -12.03 -27.70
CA VAL A 673 -22.18 -11.31 -26.61
C VAL A 673 -22.30 -12.16 -25.35
N GLY A 674 -21.17 -12.55 -24.76
CA GLY A 674 -21.14 -13.34 -23.54
C GLY A 674 -21.79 -12.60 -22.37
N ALA A 675 -22.31 -13.34 -21.39
CA ALA A 675 -22.73 -12.75 -20.12
C ALA A 675 -21.53 -12.04 -19.48
N GLY A 676 -21.70 -10.82 -19.00
CA GLY A 676 -20.58 -9.98 -18.54
C GLY A 676 -20.22 -8.87 -19.52
N TYR A 677 -20.49 -9.08 -20.81
CA TYR A 677 -19.95 -8.22 -21.84
C TYR A 677 -21.01 -7.23 -22.34
N ARG A 678 -20.58 -5.97 -22.43
CA ARG A 678 -21.28 -4.92 -23.18
C ARG A 678 -20.36 -4.41 -24.26
N LEU A 679 -20.90 -4.00 -25.38
CA LEU A 679 -20.10 -3.44 -26.45
C LEU A 679 -20.76 -2.23 -27.08
N ILE A 680 -19.94 -1.33 -27.61
CA ILE A 680 -20.36 -0.30 -28.55
C ILE A 680 -19.92 -0.74 -29.96
N ALA A 681 -20.87 -0.81 -30.89
CA ALA A 681 -20.62 -1.12 -32.29
C ALA A 681 -20.97 0.10 -33.15
N CYS A 682 -20.05 0.52 -34.02
CA CYS A 682 -20.24 1.68 -34.90
C CYS A 682 -19.98 1.36 -36.37
N ASP A 683 -20.69 2.08 -37.25
CA ASP A 683 -20.63 1.94 -38.72
C ASP A 683 -19.30 2.46 -39.31
N ARG A 684 -18.72 3.52 -38.74
CA ARG A 684 -17.43 4.08 -39.20
C ARG A 684 -16.32 3.95 -38.14
N ASP A 685 -15.12 3.65 -38.62
CA ASP A 685 -13.87 3.70 -37.87
C ASP A 685 -13.05 4.95 -38.24
N ARG A 686 -11.83 5.04 -37.71
CA ARG A 686 -10.99 6.24 -37.87
C ARG A 686 -10.54 6.55 -39.30
N ALA A 687 -10.67 5.65 -40.29
CA ALA A 687 -10.27 5.96 -41.66
C ALA A 687 -11.20 6.94 -42.37
N GLY A 688 -12.42 7.15 -41.84
CA GLY A 688 -13.37 8.15 -42.32
C GLY A 688 -13.34 9.51 -41.60
N GLY A 689 -12.51 9.68 -40.56
CA GLY A 689 -12.45 10.86 -39.69
C GLY A 689 -12.71 10.53 -38.20
N THR A 690 -12.98 11.55 -37.37
CA THR A 690 -13.28 11.35 -35.93
C THR A 690 -14.76 11.06 -35.62
N ASP A 691 -15.63 11.18 -36.63
CA ASP A 691 -17.06 10.85 -36.58
C ASP A 691 -17.26 9.36 -36.82
N LEU A 692 -17.87 8.67 -35.86
CA LEU A 692 -18.06 7.22 -35.87
C LEU A 692 -19.37 6.78 -36.56
N GLY A 693 -20.17 7.72 -37.07
CA GLY A 693 -21.45 7.42 -37.70
C GLY A 693 -22.48 6.85 -36.72
N VAL A 694 -23.33 5.93 -37.17
CA VAL A 694 -24.32 5.29 -36.29
C VAL A 694 -23.60 4.35 -35.32
N CYS A 695 -23.80 4.57 -34.02
CA CYS A 695 -23.30 3.71 -32.95
C CYS A 695 -24.46 3.12 -32.14
N ARG A 696 -24.33 1.86 -31.72
CA ARG A 696 -25.26 1.19 -30.81
C ARG A 696 -24.54 0.50 -29.66
N ILE A 697 -25.15 0.53 -28.48
CA ILE A 697 -24.75 -0.31 -27.36
C ILE A 697 -25.50 -1.63 -27.46
N LEU A 698 -24.77 -2.74 -27.37
CA LEU A 698 -25.32 -4.08 -27.30
C LEU A 698 -24.92 -4.72 -25.96
N GLY A 699 -25.91 -5.26 -25.25
CA GLY A 699 -25.70 -6.04 -24.03
C GLY A 699 -25.49 -7.52 -24.31
N SER A 700 -25.30 -8.31 -23.26
CA SER A 700 -25.21 -9.76 -23.31
C SER A 700 -26.38 -10.40 -24.06
N GLY A 701 -26.12 -11.47 -24.81
CA GLY A 701 -27.14 -12.23 -25.53
C GLY A 701 -26.83 -12.46 -27.00
N GLU A 702 -27.78 -13.09 -27.69
CA GLU A 702 -27.70 -13.41 -29.11
C GLU A 702 -28.36 -12.32 -29.94
N HIS A 703 -27.55 -11.58 -30.69
CA HIS A 703 -28.00 -10.53 -31.61
C HIS A 703 -28.00 -11.08 -33.03
N ALA A 704 -29.05 -11.82 -33.36
CA ALA A 704 -29.23 -12.45 -34.68
C ALA A 704 -29.23 -11.43 -35.83
N THR A 705 -29.52 -10.15 -35.56
CA THR A 705 -29.33 -9.03 -36.48
C THR A 705 -28.98 -7.76 -35.71
N LEU A 706 -28.22 -6.88 -36.36
CA LEU A 706 -27.78 -5.58 -35.86
C LEU A 706 -28.53 -4.41 -36.53
N GLY A 707 -29.55 -4.71 -37.35
CA GLY A 707 -30.35 -3.71 -38.06
C GLY A 707 -29.53 -2.95 -39.09
N GLU A 708 -29.50 -1.62 -38.98
CA GLU A 708 -28.75 -0.73 -39.89
C GLU A 708 -27.23 -0.95 -39.85
N LEU A 709 -26.72 -1.59 -38.78
CA LEU A 709 -25.30 -1.96 -38.64
C LEU A 709 -24.96 -3.32 -39.28
N ASN A 710 -25.94 -4.05 -39.83
CA ASN A 710 -25.70 -5.34 -40.49
C ASN A 710 -24.68 -5.18 -41.61
N GLY A 711 -23.54 -5.87 -41.48
CA GLY A 711 -22.50 -5.82 -42.51
C GLY A 711 -21.88 -4.44 -42.67
N ARG A 712 -21.93 -3.60 -41.62
CA ARG A 712 -21.35 -2.25 -41.61
C ARG A 712 -20.46 -1.96 -40.40
N ILE A 713 -20.33 -2.87 -39.44
CA ILE A 713 -19.45 -2.63 -38.29
C ILE A 713 -18.00 -2.49 -38.76
N SER A 714 -17.41 -1.35 -38.44
CA SER A 714 -15.97 -1.09 -38.64
C SER A 714 -15.24 -0.73 -37.34
N LEU A 715 -15.97 -0.37 -36.28
CA LEU A 715 -15.43 -0.20 -34.92
C LEU A 715 -16.26 -1.00 -33.91
N LEU A 716 -15.58 -1.76 -33.05
CA LEU A 716 -16.21 -2.49 -31.97
C LEU A 716 -15.42 -2.32 -30.67
N GLY A 717 -16.00 -1.61 -29.70
CA GLY A 717 -15.45 -1.46 -28.35
C GLY A 717 -16.09 -2.46 -27.40
N VAL A 718 -15.37 -3.49 -26.99
CA VAL A 718 -15.83 -4.49 -26.03
C VAL A 718 -15.43 -4.06 -24.62
N VAL A 719 -16.39 -3.98 -23.72
CA VAL A 719 -16.15 -3.86 -22.29
C VAL A 719 -16.36 -5.23 -21.67
N GLY A 720 -15.35 -5.71 -20.97
CA GLY A 720 -15.39 -7.01 -20.30
C GLY A 720 -16.31 -7.03 -19.06
N PRO A 721 -16.63 -8.23 -18.55
CA PRO A 721 -17.34 -8.42 -17.30
C PRO A 721 -16.61 -7.69 -16.21
N PRO A 722 -17.35 -7.07 -15.28
CA PRO A 722 -16.76 -6.52 -14.09
C PRO A 722 -15.96 -7.57 -13.32
N VAL A 723 -16.30 -8.87 -13.45
CA VAL A 723 -15.70 -9.97 -12.69
C VAL A 723 -15.63 -11.28 -13.48
N THR A 724 -14.52 -12.00 -13.36
CA THR A 724 -14.42 -13.42 -13.75
C THR A 724 -13.93 -14.25 -12.57
N VAL A 725 -14.59 -15.38 -12.30
CA VAL A 725 -14.20 -16.32 -11.23
C VAL A 725 -13.65 -17.61 -11.83
N PHE A 726 -12.75 -18.26 -11.10
CA PHE A 726 -11.94 -19.37 -11.58
C PHE A 726 -11.90 -20.51 -10.58
N SER A 727 -11.92 -21.75 -11.09
CA SER A 727 -11.89 -22.96 -10.26
C SER A 727 -10.49 -23.35 -9.77
N GLU A 728 -9.46 -22.59 -10.12
CA GLU A 728 -8.08 -22.81 -9.69
C GLU A 728 -7.39 -21.46 -9.37
N PRO A 729 -6.31 -21.47 -8.57
CA PRO A 729 -5.52 -20.27 -8.24
C PRO A 729 -4.90 -19.58 -9.48
N LYS A 730 -4.66 -18.26 -9.38
CA LYS A 730 -4.00 -17.44 -10.43
C LYS A 730 -4.73 -17.46 -11.77
N ALA A 731 -6.06 -17.36 -11.73
CA ALA A 731 -6.94 -17.26 -12.90
C ALA A 731 -6.84 -18.45 -13.89
N LYS A 732 -6.89 -19.69 -13.37
CA LYS A 732 -6.79 -20.95 -14.15
C LYS A 732 -8.01 -21.86 -13.96
N GLY A 733 -8.04 -22.98 -14.67
CA GLY A 733 -9.12 -23.96 -14.57
C GLY A 733 -10.40 -23.55 -15.31
N LYS A 734 -11.55 -24.01 -14.83
CA LYS A 734 -12.86 -23.57 -15.33
C LYS A 734 -13.08 -22.12 -14.93
N ALA A 735 -13.70 -21.34 -15.80
CA ALA A 735 -13.94 -19.91 -15.57
C ALA A 735 -15.40 -19.57 -15.85
N GLN A 736 -15.97 -18.66 -15.05
CA GLN A 736 -17.30 -18.10 -15.26
C GLN A 736 -17.25 -16.58 -15.13
N SER A 737 -17.80 -15.86 -16.10
CA SER A 737 -17.90 -14.41 -16.08
C SER A 737 -19.22 -13.95 -15.45
N LEU A 738 -19.16 -12.89 -14.64
CA LEU A 738 -20.28 -12.39 -13.85
C LEU A 738 -20.50 -10.88 -14.13
N GLU A 739 -21.73 -10.52 -14.44
CA GLU A 739 -22.23 -9.12 -14.47
C GLU A 739 -22.47 -8.59 -13.05
N ALA A 740 -22.78 -7.31 -12.94
CA ALA A 740 -23.36 -6.75 -11.72
C ALA A 740 -24.63 -7.52 -11.29
N GLY A 741 -24.72 -7.90 -10.02
CA GLY A 741 -25.83 -8.70 -9.51
C GLY A 741 -25.44 -9.63 -8.36
N VAL A 742 -26.37 -10.50 -7.98
CA VAL A 742 -26.21 -11.50 -6.91
C VAL A 742 -26.20 -12.89 -7.52
N TYR A 743 -25.22 -13.74 -7.20
CA TYR A 743 -25.06 -15.08 -7.77
C TYR A 743 -24.94 -16.13 -6.68
N GLU A 744 -25.85 -17.12 -6.68
CA GLU A 744 -25.88 -18.22 -5.72
C GLU A 744 -25.45 -19.56 -6.34
N GLY A 745 -24.49 -20.24 -5.70
CA GLY A 745 -24.00 -21.56 -6.11
C GLY A 745 -25.09 -22.63 -6.10
N ARG A 746 -25.88 -22.72 -5.02
CA ARG A 746 -27.00 -23.69 -4.88
C ARG A 746 -28.16 -23.43 -5.85
N GLY A 747 -28.36 -22.17 -6.24
CA GLY A 747 -29.31 -21.76 -7.29
C GLY A 747 -28.89 -22.16 -8.70
N LYS A 748 -27.70 -22.77 -8.85
CA LYS A 748 -27.03 -23.07 -10.13
C LYS A 748 -26.66 -21.83 -10.94
N GLU A 749 -26.51 -20.68 -10.28
CA GLU A 749 -26.08 -19.43 -10.93
C GLU A 749 -24.55 -19.39 -11.10
N LEU A 750 -23.81 -20.27 -10.41
CA LEU A 750 -22.35 -20.51 -10.57
C LEU A 750 -22.06 -21.86 -11.28
N ALA A 751 -22.89 -22.27 -12.23
CA ALA A 751 -22.86 -23.63 -12.80
C ALA A 751 -21.57 -24.02 -13.55
N GLU A 752 -20.80 -23.06 -14.07
CA GLU A 752 -19.59 -23.37 -14.86
C GLU A 752 -18.37 -23.65 -13.97
N VAL A 753 -18.23 -22.91 -12.86
CA VAL A 753 -17.14 -23.12 -11.88
C VAL A 753 -17.57 -24.10 -10.77
N GLY A 754 -18.81 -24.01 -10.31
CA GLY A 754 -19.38 -24.84 -9.25
C GLY A 754 -19.56 -24.09 -7.93
N ASP A 755 -20.51 -24.56 -7.11
CA ASP A 755 -20.69 -24.12 -5.73
C ASP A 755 -19.49 -24.59 -4.88
N ASN A 756 -18.91 -23.71 -4.06
CA ASN A 756 -17.73 -24.00 -3.23
C ASN A 756 -16.53 -24.51 -4.03
N ALA A 757 -16.28 -23.90 -5.19
CA ALA A 757 -15.22 -24.35 -6.10
C ALA A 757 -14.38 -23.20 -6.66
N ILE A 758 -14.51 -21.98 -6.12
CA ILE A 758 -13.78 -20.80 -6.58
C ILE A 758 -12.50 -20.64 -5.77
N SER A 759 -11.35 -20.63 -6.45
CA SER A 759 -10.02 -20.47 -5.84
C SER A 759 -9.28 -19.21 -6.30
N SER A 760 -9.79 -18.52 -7.32
CA SER A 760 -9.35 -17.15 -7.66
C SER A 760 -10.43 -16.36 -8.40
N LEU A 761 -10.31 -15.04 -8.37
CA LEU A 761 -11.21 -14.11 -9.05
C LEU A 761 -10.45 -12.92 -9.62
N ARG A 762 -10.88 -12.43 -10.77
CA ARG A 762 -10.36 -11.22 -11.41
C ARG A 762 -11.48 -10.18 -11.46
N VAL A 763 -11.21 -9.00 -10.90
CA VAL A 763 -12.14 -7.86 -10.85
C VAL A 763 -11.57 -6.73 -11.71
N GLU A 764 -12.33 -6.28 -12.70
CA GLU A 764 -11.90 -5.23 -13.62
C GLU A 764 -11.95 -3.83 -12.96
N PRO A 765 -11.05 -2.89 -13.33
CA PRO A 765 -11.03 -1.53 -12.77
C PRO A 765 -12.38 -0.82 -12.81
N GLY A 766 -12.78 -0.25 -11.67
CA GLY A 766 -14.09 0.39 -11.49
C GLY A 766 -15.15 -0.50 -10.82
N ASN A 767 -14.83 -1.78 -10.57
CA ASN A 767 -15.73 -2.74 -9.96
C ASN A 767 -15.21 -3.27 -8.62
N ARG A 768 -16.13 -3.84 -7.83
CA ARG A 768 -15.87 -4.53 -6.56
C ARG A 768 -16.77 -5.77 -6.45
N VAL A 769 -16.34 -6.73 -5.65
CA VAL A 769 -17.05 -8.00 -5.46
C VAL A 769 -17.15 -8.33 -4.00
N VAL A 770 -18.32 -8.62 -3.46
CA VAL A 770 -18.42 -9.28 -2.15
C VAL A 770 -18.65 -10.77 -2.36
N ALA A 771 -17.70 -11.61 -1.98
CA ALA A 771 -17.82 -13.06 -2.04
C ALA A 771 -18.07 -13.62 -0.65
N CYS A 772 -19.12 -14.43 -0.49
CA CYS A 772 -19.45 -15.08 0.76
C CYS A 772 -19.37 -16.59 0.63
N ALA A 773 -18.81 -17.23 1.64
CA ALA A 773 -19.01 -18.66 1.86
C ALA A 773 -20.40 -18.88 2.47
N ASN A 774 -21.25 -19.78 1.96
CA ASN A 774 -22.52 -20.07 2.63
C ASN A 774 -22.99 -21.53 2.59
N ASP A 775 -23.12 -22.10 3.79
CA ASP A 775 -23.84 -23.34 4.06
C ASP A 775 -24.87 -23.28 5.22
N GLY A 776 -25.38 -22.08 5.57
CA GLY A 776 -26.53 -21.89 6.48
C GLY A 776 -27.88 -22.00 5.75
N GLY A 777 -28.47 -23.20 5.70
CA GLY A 777 -29.62 -23.52 4.85
C GLY A 777 -30.98 -22.88 5.21
N THR A 778 -31.78 -22.59 4.19
CA THR A 778 -33.13 -23.17 3.95
C THR A 778 -33.50 -22.85 2.50
N GLY A 779 -34.04 -23.81 1.75
CA GLY A 779 -34.53 -23.54 0.40
C GLY A 779 -35.56 -22.41 0.40
N GLY A 780 -35.21 -21.25 -0.13
CA GLY A 780 -36.11 -20.12 -0.39
C GLY A 780 -36.48 -19.21 0.80
N GLY A 781 -35.73 -19.20 1.92
CA GLY A 781 -36.00 -18.38 3.10
C GLY A 781 -34.87 -17.43 3.53
N THR A 782 -35.17 -16.47 4.43
CA THR A 782 -34.18 -15.56 5.06
C THR A 782 -33.13 -16.32 5.88
N GLY A 783 -31.85 -16.01 5.72
CA GLY A 783 -30.77 -16.67 6.45
C GLY A 783 -29.46 -15.88 6.50
N ASN A 784 -28.71 -16.04 7.59
CA ASN A 784 -27.37 -15.47 7.74
C ASN A 784 -26.40 -16.14 6.76
N LEU A 785 -25.59 -15.35 6.07
CA LEU A 785 -24.50 -15.83 5.24
C LEU A 785 -23.29 -16.14 6.13
N GLY A 786 -22.40 -17.03 5.67
CA GLY A 786 -21.08 -17.23 6.30
C GLY A 786 -20.16 -16.02 6.08
N ARG A 787 -18.85 -16.21 6.25
CA ARG A 787 -17.89 -15.10 6.08
C ARG A 787 -17.97 -14.53 4.67
N CYS A 788 -18.04 -13.20 4.57
CA CYS A 788 -18.12 -12.46 3.33
C CYS A 788 -16.88 -11.57 3.19
N ARG A 789 -16.29 -11.48 2.00
CA ARG A 789 -15.18 -10.54 1.72
C ARG A 789 -15.37 -9.72 0.45
N ALA A 790 -15.06 -8.44 0.50
CA ALA A 790 -15.07 -7.46 -0.58
C ALA A 790 -13.72 -7.41 -1.31
N PHE A 791 -13.66 -7.80 -2.57
CA PHE A 791 -12.49 -7.72 -3.44
C PHE A 791 -12.57 -6.48 -4.36
N PRO A 792 -11.55 -5.60 -4.37
CA PRO A 792 -11.46 -4.46 -5.26
C PRO A 792 -10.99 -4.90 -6.65
N ALA A 793 -10.86 -3.95 -7.57
CA ALA A 793 -10.21 -4.19 -8.86
C ALA A 793 -8.82 -4.84 -8.69
N GLY A 794 -8.52 -5.84 -9.51
CA GLY A 794 -7.30 -6.63 -9.44
C GLY A 794 -7.56 -8.14 -9.60
N GLU A 795 -6.49 -8.91 -9.72
CA GLU A 795 -6.54 -10.37 -9.68
C GLU A 795 -6.25 -10.86 -8.26
N HIS A 796 -7.16 -11.67 -7.72
CA HIS A 796 -7.12 -12.14 -6.34
C HIS A 796 -7.04 -13.66 -6.32
N THR A 797 -5.95 -14.17 -5.75
CA THR A 797 -5.79 -15.59 -5.47
C THR A 797 -6.26 -15.87 -4.06
N LEU A 798 -7.14 -16.87 -3.89
CA LEU A 798 -7.76 -17.17 -2.60
C LEU A 798 -7.01 -18.24 -1.81
N THR A 799 -5.97 -18.84 -2.39
CA THR A 799 -5.16 -19.90 -1.75
C THR A 799 -4.65 -19.49 -0.38
N GLY A 800 -4.99 -20.27 0.64
CA GLY A 800 -4.63 -19.99 2.03
C GLY A 800 -5.57 -19.03 2.76
N THR A 801 -6.69 -18.63 2.14
CA THR A 801 -7.80 -17.91 2.78
C THR A 801 -8.94 -18.86 3.14
N ASP A 802 -9.88 -18.39 3.96
CA ASP A 802 -11.09 -19.12 4.35
C ASP A 802 -12.19 -19.10 3.28
N LEU A 803 -11.98 -18.38 2.17
CA LEU A 803 -12.88 -18.37 1.01
C LEU A 803 -12.41 -19.28 -0.13
N ASP A 804 -11.21 -19.85 -0.03
CA ASP A 804 -10.68 -20.80 -1.02
C ASP A 804 -11.59 -22.04 -1.08
N ASP A 805 -12.15 -22.32 -2.26
CA ASP A 805 -13.10 -23.41 -2.48
C ASP A 805 -14.30 -23.40 -1.52
N ALA A 806 -14.66 -22.21 -1.02
CA ALA A 806 -15.74 -22.05 -0.06
C ALA A 806 -16.79 -21.02 -0.48
N ILE A 807 -16.56 -20.25 -1.56
CA ILE A 807 -17.51 -19.24 -2.03
C ILE A 807 -18.77 -19.91 -2.59
N SER A 808 -19.92 -19.53 -2.03
CA SER A 808 -21.26 -19.98 -2.44
C SER A 808 -22.16 -18.83 -2.88
N LEU A 809 -21.79 -17.58 -2.60
CA LEU A 809 -22.52 -16.38 -3.02
C LEU A 809 -21.55 -15.29 -3.47
N LEU A 810 -21.86 -14.60 -4.57
CA LEU A 810 -21.12 -13.43 -5.05
C LEU A 810 -22.05 -12.25 -5.27
N LEU A 811 -21.67 -11.08 -4.77
CA LEU A 811 -22.30 -9.78 -5.04
C LEU A 811 -21.33 -9.00 -5.92
N VAL A 812 -21.71 -8.71 -7.15
CA VAL A 812 -20.88 -7.97 -8.09
C VAL A 812 -21.44 -6.56 -8.25
N SER A 813 -20.61 -5.54 -8.09
CA SER A 813 -21.03 -4.14 -8.22
C SER A 813 -21.38 -3.75 -9.65
N GLY A 814 -22.36 -2.87 -9.83
CA GLY A 814 -22.62 -2.18 -11.10
C GLY A 814 -23.48 -0.92 -10.93
N ASP A 815 -23.79 -0.28 -12.07
CA ASP A 815 -24.64 0.92 -12.14
C ASP A 815 -25.97 0.69 -11.40
N THR A 816 -26.29 1.55 -10.44
CA THR A 816 -27.55 1.48 -9.70
C THR A 816 -28.71 1.88 -10.61
N ALA A 817 -29.65 0.96 -10.85
CA ALA A 817 -30.83 1.28 -11.65
C ALA A 817 -31.86 2.05 -10.79
N LYS A 818 -32.53 3.05 -11.38
CA LYS A 818 -33.66 3.74 -10.70
C LYS A 818 -34.89 2.84 -10.70
N GLY A 819 -35.44 2.57 -9.50
CA GLY A 819 -36.64 1.76 -9.30
C GLY A 819 -36.79 1.31 -7.85
N ALA A 820 -37.97 0.82 -7.44
CA ALA A 820 -38.24 0.39 -6.05
C ALA A 820 -38.25 -1.14 -5.92
N GLY A 821 -37.09 -1.78 -6.11
CA GLY A 821 -36.93 -3.23 -5.89
C GLY A 821 -36.92 -3.58 -4.40
N VAL A 822 -36.27 -2.73 -3.61
CA VAL A 822 -36.29 -2.76 -2.15
C VAL A 822 -36.64 -1.36 -1.64
N THR A 823 -37.45 -1.28 -0.60
CA THR A 823 -37.58 -0.03 0.17
C THR A 823 -36.95 -0.25 1.54
N ALA A 824 -35.89 0.49 1.82
CA ALA A 824 -35.22 0.50 3.12
C ALA A 824 -35.75 1.64 3.98
N TYR A 825 -35.86 1.38 5.28
CA TYR A 825 -36.40 2.31 6.27
C TYR A 825 -35.45 2.42 7.47
N ALA A 826 -35.20 3.65 7.90
CA ALA A 826 -34.35 3.99 9.03
C ALA A 826 -34.93 3.52 10.38
N ASP A 827 -36.25 3.28 10.46
CA ASP A 827 -36.85 2.76 11.68
C ASP A 827 -37.54 1.43 11.44
N ARG A 828 -37.82 0.74 12.56
CA ARG A 828 -38.63 -0.47 12.58
C ARG A 828 -40.06 -0.17 12.13
N ASP A 829 -40.76 -1.22 11.72
CA ASP A 829 -42.16 -1.16 11.27
C ASP A 829 -42.39 -0.20 10.09
N PHE A 830 -41.38 -0.06 9.21
CA PHE A 830 -41.43 0.75 7.98
C PHE A 830 -41.64 2.25 8.21
N LYS A 831 -40.96 2.79 9.23
CA LYS A 831 -41.04 4.21 9.63
C LYS A 831 -39.69 4.91 9.41
N GLY A 832 -39.65 6.21 9.71
CA GLY A 832 -38.44 7.01 9.58
C GLY A 832 -38.13 7.41 8.14
N GLY A 833 -36.89 7.86 7.93
CA GLY A 833 -36.37 8.14 6.60
C GLY A 833 -36.38 6.87 5.74
N ARG A 834 -36.65 7.01 4.44
CA ARG A 834 -36.84 5.87 3.55
C ARG A 834 -36.17 6.07 2.19
N SER A 835 -35.63 4.99 1.66
CA SER A 835 -35.00 4.98 0.34
C SER A 835 -35.50 3.81 -0.49
N ALA A 836 -35.89 4.12 -1.73
CA ALA A 836 -36.18 3.12 -2.74
C ALA A 836 -34.86 2.75 -3.43
N LEU A 837 -34.46 1.49 -3.27
CA LEU A 837 -33.25 0.91 -3.82
C LEU A 837 -33.65 0.03 -5.02
N GLY A 838 -33.10 0.33 -6.19
CA GLY A 838 -33.30 -0.48 -7.39
C GLY A 838 -32.26 -1.59 -7.47
N PRO A 839 -32.29 -2.43 -8.52
CA PRO A 839 -31.25 -3.43 -8.75
C PRO A 839 -29.84 -2.79 -8.79
N GLY A 840 -28.88 -3.40 -8.10
CA GLY A 840 -27.52 -2.89 -7.94
C GLY A 840 -27.00 -2.96 -6.50
N LEU A 841 -25.81 -2.39 -6.27
CA LEU A 841 -25.16 -2.33 -4.96
C LEU A 841 -25.26 -0.90 -4.39
N HIS A 842 -25.83 -0.75 -3.19
CA HIS A 842 -26.08 0.52 -2.53
C HIS A 842 -25.26 0.62 -1.24
N GLU A 843 -24.42 1.65 -1.15
CA GLU A 843 -23.54 1.91 0.01
C GLU A 843 -23.56 3.39 0.40
N ASP A 844 -23.36 3.68 1.69
CA ASP A 844 -23.40 5.05 2.18
C ASP A 844 -22.18 5.92 1.84
N ALA A 845 -20.99 5.34 1.70
CA ALA A 845 -19.80 6.11 1.30
C ALA A 845 -19.97 6.86 -0.05
N GLN A 846 -21.00 6.50 -0.82
CA GLN A 846 -21.41 7.16 -2.07
C GLN A 846 -22.81 7.80 -2.00
N GLY A 847 -23.45 7.85 -0.82
CA GLY A 847 -24.82 8.32 -0.60
C GLY A 847 -25.92 7.40 -1.15
N GLY A 848 -25.58 6.14 -1.45
CA GLY A 848 -26.45 5.18 -2.15
C GLY A 848 -27.61 4.65 -1.32
N LEU A 849 -27.56 4.81 0.01
CA LEU A 849 -28.64 4.45 0.94
C LEU A 849 -29.63 5.59 1.17
N GLY A 850 -29.36 6.81 0.68
CA GLY A 850 -30.27 7.95 0.72
C GLY A 850 -30.83 8.28 2.11
N ASP A 851 -32.10 8.69 2.17
CA ASP A 851 -32.79 9.07 3.41
C ASP A 851 -33.02 7.91 4.38
N ALA A 852 -32.76 6.65 3.99
CA ALA A 852 -32.82 5.51 4.91
C ALA A 852 -31.61 5.46 5.85
N GLY A 853 -30.54 6.18 5.52
CA GLY A 853 -29.37 6.36 6.37
C GLY A 853 -28.41 5.16 6.37
N ASN A 854 -27.22 5.42 6.91
CA ASN A 854 -26.13 4.47 7.09
C ASN A 854 -26.09 4.04 8.53
N ASP A 855 -25.97 2.74 8.79
CA ASP A 855 -26.14 2.23 10.15
C ASP A 855 -27.49 2.65 10.76
N ASP A 856 -28.48 2.96 9.93
CA ASP A 856 -29.82 3.38 10.38
C ASP A 856 -30.88 2.38 9.89
N ILE A 857 -30.60 1.52 8.92
CA ILE A 857 -31.64 0.67 8.34
C ILE A 857 -32.10 -0.39 9.36
N SER A 858 -33.38 -0.30 9.70
CA SER A 858 -34.05 -1.11 10.73
C SER A 858 -35.13 -2.05 10.15
N SER A 859 -35.69 -1.72 8.98
CA SER A 859 -36.70 -2.53 8.29
C SER A 859 -36.61 -2.45 6.76
N LEU A 860 -37.02 -3.52 6.06
CA LEU A 860 -36.95 -3.62 4.60
C LEU A 860 -38.27 -4.14 4.02
N LYS A 861 -38.69 -3.59 2.88
CA LYS A 861 -39.70 -4.21 2.01
C LYS A 861 -39.05 -4.64 0.71
N VAL A 862 -39.05 -5.94 0.43
CA VAL A 862 -38.49 -6.50 -0.81
C VAL A 862 -39.65 -6.83 -1.75
N ALA A 863 -39.68 -6.19 -2.92
CA ALA A 863 -40.78 -6.33 -3.87
C ALA A 863 -40.85 -7.75 -4.47
N ALA A 864 -42.03 -8.16 -4.93
CA ALA A 864 -42.19 -9.41 -5.67
C ALA A 864 -41.26 -9.46 -6.89
N GLY A 865 -40.63 -10.61 -7.13
CA GLY A 865 -39.63 -10.78 -8.19
C GLY A 865 -38.26 -10.19 -7.88
N HIS A 866 -38.00 -9.72 -6.65
CA HIS A 866 -36.70 -9.20 -6.23
C HIS A 866 -36.15 -9.99 -5.03
N ARG A 867 -34.83 -9.90 -4.85
CA ARG A 867 -34.09 -10.40 -3.68
C ARG A 867 -33.10 -9.33 -3.21
N ALA A 868 -32.74 -9.39 -1.93
CA ALA A 868 -31.80 -8.45 -1.34
C ALA A 868 -30.78 -9.16 -0.44
N VAL A 869 -29.58 -8.62 -0.38
CA VAL A 869 -28.58 -8.97 0.63
C VAL A 869 -28.23 -7.69 1.36
N ALA A 870 -28.47 -7.67 2.67
CA ALA A 870 -28.07 -6.54 3.52
C ALA A 870 -26.91 -6.99 4.39
N CYS A 871 -25.85 -6.20 4.39
CA CYS A 871 -24.61 -6.49 5.08
C CYS A 871 -24.27 -5.37 6.06
N GLN A 872 -23.72 -5.78 7.19
CA GLN A 872 -22.85 -4.91 7.97
C GLN A 872 -21.54 -4.80 7.21
N HIS A 873 -21.38 -3.78 6.40
CA HIS A 873 -20.03 -3.38 6.02
C HIS A 873 -19.48 -2.54 7.17
N GLY A 874 -18.82 -3.22 8.11
CA GLY A 874 -18.08 -2.53 9.16
C GLY A 874 -17.08 -1.61 8.50
N THR A 875 -17.05 -0.35 8.90
CA THR A 875 -16.18 0.70 8.38
C THR A 875 -14.70 0.46 8.73
N LYS A 876 -14.19 -0.79 8.78
CA LYS A 876 -12.79 -1.14 9.09
C LYS A 876 -12.01 -1.60 7.84
N PRO A 877 -10.75 -1.16 7.68
CA PRO A 877 -9.85 -1.59 6.61
C PRO A 877 -8.88 -2.68 7.09
N ALA A 878 -9.38 -3.78 7.64
CA ALA A 878 -8.61 -5.00 7.66
C ALA A 878 -9.09 -5.83 6.48
N VAL A 879 -8.28 -5.88 5.41
CA VAL A 879 -8.31 -6.88 4.34
C VAL A 879 -9.72 -7.39 4.03
N PHE A 880 -10.47 -6.64 3.24
CA PHE A 880 -11.62 -7.16 2.51
C PHE A 880 -12.75 -7.78 3.36
N ASP A 881 -12.82 -7.76 4.69
CA ASP A 881 -13.87 -8.50 5.43
C ASP A 881 -15.20 -7.71 5.51
N VAL A 882 -16.28 -8.29 4.99
CA VAL A 882 -17.65 -7.77 5.10
C VAL A 882 -18.29 -8.51 6.27
N GLY A 883 -18.83 -7.75 7.23
CA GLY A 883 -19.41 -8.28 8.47
C GLY A 883 -20.66 -9.15 8.24
N LEU A 884 -21.55 -9.23 9.22
CA LEU A 884 -22.72 -10.11 9.06
C LEU A 884 -23.53 -9.68 7.83
N CYS A 885 -23.72 -10.60 6.89
CA CYS A 885 -24.62 -10.42 5.78
C CYS A 885 -25.82 -11.34 5.92
N ARG A 886 -27.02 -10.85 5.57
CA ARG A 886 -28.24 -11.65 5.53
C ARG A 886 -28.93 -11.52 4.19
N TYR A 887 -29.40 -12.66 3.71
CA TYR A 887 -30.23 -12.76 2.53
C TYR A 887 -31.72 -12.55 2.86
N TYR A 888 -32.41 -11.80 2.01
CA TYR A 888 -33.84 -11.50 2.10
C TYR A 888 -34.55 -11.77 0.77
N ALA A 889 -35.54 -12.67 0.78
CA ALA A 889 -36.44 -12.88 -0.34
C ALA A 889 -37.56 -11.83 -0.38
N ALA A 890 -38.40 -11.83 -1.42
CA ALA A 890 -39.58 -10.96 -1.49
C ALA A 890 -40.46 -11.07 -0.24
N GLY A 891 -40.79 -9.93 0.37
CA GLY A 891 -41.53 -9.89 1.63
C GLY A 891 -41.32 -8.59 2.42
N ASP A 892 -42.14 -8.43 3.46
CA ASP A 892 -42.13 -7.28 4.37
C ASP A 892 -41.44 -7.65 5.68
N TYR A 893 -40.27 -7.08 5.94
CA TYR A 893 -39.44 -7.33 7.13
C TYR A 893 -39.48 -6.12 8.06
N ALA A 894 -40.44 -6.10 8.98
CA ALA A 894 -40.64 -5.00 9.93
C ALA A 894 -39.47 -4.80 10.92
N TYR A 895 -38.60 -5.81 11.04
CA TYR A 895 -37.39 -5.76 11.85
C TYR A 895 -36.33 -6.70 11.29
N LEU A 896 -35.11 -6.20 11.14
CA LEU A 896 -33.98 -6.94 10.55
C LEU A 896 -33.15 -7.69 11.59
N GLY A 897 -33.62 -7.86 12.82
CA GLY A 897 -32.92 -8.58 13.89
C GLY A 897 -31.87 -7.72 14.60
N THR A 898 -31.54 -8.06 15.85
CA THR A 898 -30.63 -7.29 16.71
C THR A 898 -29.21 -7.19 16.17
N ASP A 899 -28.86 -8.12 15.29
CA ASP A 899 -27.54 -8.29 14.72
C ASP A 899 -27.35 -7.59 13.37
N LEU A 900 -28.40 -6.98 12.79
CA LEU A 900 -28.30 -6.13 11.59
C LEU A 900 -29.00 -4.78 11.71
N ASN A 901 -29.92 -4.63 12.66
CA ASN A 901 -30.65 -3.40 12.89
C ASN A 901 -29.71 -2.24 13.21
N ASP A 902 -29.84 -1.14 12.46
CA ASP A 902 -29.03 0.07 12.62
C ASP A 902 -27.54 -0.22 12.43
N LEU A 903 -27.21 -1.20 11.59
CA LEU A 903 -25.83 -1.62 11.31
C LEU A 903 -25.62 -1.96 9.83
N ILE A 904 -26.62 -1.70 8.99
CA ILE A 904 -26.55 -1.96 7.56
C ILE A 904 -25.96 -0.74 6.88
N THR A 905 -24.86 -0.99 6.19
CA THR A 905 -24.11 0.02 5.44
C THR A 905 -23.97 -0.35 3.96
N LEU A 906 -24.39 -1.57 3.60
CA LEU A 906 -24.39 -2.11 2.24
C LEU A 906 -25.66 -2.92 1.98
N VAL A 907 -26.37 -2.59 0.91
CA VAL A 907 -27.54 -3.35 0.42
C VAL A 907 -27.35 -3.67 -1.06
N ALA A 908 -27.29 -4.95 -1.40
CA ALA A 908 -27.35 -5.44 -2.76
C ALA A 908 -28.79 -5.84 -3.11
N VAL A 909 -29.29 -5.41 -4.26
CA VAL A 909 -30.64 -5.72 -4.76
C VAL A 909 -30.52 -6.37 -6.13
N ASP A 910 -31.28 -7.43 -6.35
CA ASP A 910 -31.30 -8.15 -7.62
C ASP A 910 -32.73 -8.53 -8.03
N THR A 911 -32.93 -8.70 -9.34
CA THR A 911 -34.18 -9.15 -9.98
C THR A 911 -34.13 -10.63 -10.32
N LEU A 912 -35.08 -11.40 -9.81
CA LEU A 912 -35.26 -12.79 -10.19
C LEU A 912 -35.84 -12.85 -11.61
N ALA A 913 -35.12 -13.49 -12.54
CA ALA A 913 -35.67 -13.79 -13.85
C ALA A 913 -36.96 -14.62 -13.69
N ALA A 914 -38.04 -14.20 -14.34
CA ALA A 914 -39.30 -14.94 -14.33
C ALA A 914 -39.05 -16.37 -14.85
N GLY A 915 -39.06 -17.36 -13.96
CA GLY A 915 -39.13 -18.76 -14.36
C GLY A 915 -40.39 -18.97 -15.23
N PRO A 916 -40.36 -19.90 -16.20
CA PRO A 916 -41.48 -20.11 -17.11
C PRO A 916 -42.73 -20.39 -16.29
N ASN A 917 -43.79 -19.61 -16.54
CA ASN A 917 -45.12 -19.81 -15.97
C ASN A 917 -45.47 -21.30 -16.03
N LYS A 918 -45.62 -21.93 -14.87
CA LYS A 918 -46.33 -23.20 -14.76
C LYS A 918 -47.82 -22.90 -14.91
N GLY A 919 -48.27 -22.86 -16.15
CA GLY A 919 -49.63 -23.14 -16.58
C GLY A 919 -49.64 -24.47 -17.30
#